data_AF-A0A401L2H4-F1
#
_entry.id   AF-A0A401L2H4-F1
#
_cell.length_a   1.000
_cell.length_b   1.000
_cell.length_c   1.000
_cell.angle_alpha   90.00
_cell.angle_beta   90.00
_cell.angle_gamma   90.00
#
_symmetry.space_group_name_H-M   'P 1'
#
loop_
_entity.id
_entity.type
_entity.pdbx_description
1 polymer ?
#
loop_
_entity_poly.entity_id
_entity_poly.type
_entity_poly.pdbx_seq_one_letter_code
_entity_poly.pdbx_strand_id
1 'polypeptide(L)'
;MRMIPSLCAAALLFRSALAVTIPEINGDRYVSSYQGKRVSGLKGLVTAKGSSGFYIRATDADSDSRTSNSIYVYGSSGVSQVTVGDIVTLSGKVTEYRSSSSYVYSTEIESPSDIQVLSSDNTVTPVVIGKDNLDPPTEQYSSLDNGDVFSLPGNSSRLSTANPVLEPTEYGMDFWQSLSGELATLTGLTAISKANSYGDTWVIGDWPVTGKNDRGGLTMRANDSNPESIVIGSPLDGTKNPTDTKLGDTLEDITGIITQAYGFYTLLPLTALTKTGSNTTEATATTLQADGTCSSITIGDYNVDNFSPQSSTMSGIGEHIAKYLNSPTVLFLQEIQDNSGATDDGVVSANETLSKLASAVKEHGGVAYNYTDIDPENDTNGGERGGNIRPAYLYDPSVVRLRNYNPGSSTDSTSVLSDGSLSYNPGLIDPSNEAWDDSRKPLVAQWETLDGKNTFYTINVHFTSKYDSTSLEGDPRPPVNGWVENRVDQAKVVAKFVTSILDVNSDAKIITAGDFNEYAFVEPLEVFVSESKLQDLEEVTGIPATERYTYLYNQNCESLDHMYVSSALTSGAKMEHIHVNSWVSMDDELSDHDPTVALFNMCDGPQTFRALPSPPVRLVSIGVSSMGTPGTLTPMSGVAEIVGSWSNPFFRQSARITIMAVDRSLEVRAVAAVFFALASVTTILRCYVRLAVVKAFGWDDGVMVLALLFYAMFSGCMIGGSLYGTGKHLTELTNHQRTTAMEYWFYCDIGYALASILCKISVSIFILRVTIDRTHQIVVCLVGGIVVIAGLIFFIMVLVQCHPLSYFWNQLSTAYTGPGSCMNMHIIVGGLYAFSASSALFDLTIAILPILLVRKLNMKRDVKVAVAGLLGMACVASIAVFIRIPYIHTLYNVDYLWATTPIAIWSNIETGLGIFAGSMATLRPILRKFNPSTRGNEYTSSPWPSTRNKQRNFSVPLRSLDTSTTRTPPSEFDDRMAIQGHDERLYGTTMYSVETGERVDMDVADGGESGGRVDEYPILPKNGNTINNGGGGDNGIGVKFPGIISVRREVLVTTST
;
A
#
# COMPACT_ATOMS: atom_id res chain seq x y z
N MET A 1 -50.68 45.19 50.19
CA MET A 1 -50.97 45.86 48.91
C MET A 1 -49.70 45.83 48.07
N ARG A 2 -49.76 45.16 46.90
CA ARG A 2 -48.78 45.14 45.77
C ARG A 2 -47.47 44.37 45.97
N MET A 3 -46.93 43.62 45.01
CA MET A 3 -47.39 42.92 43.80
C MET A 3 -46.17 42.16 43.24
N ILE A 4 -46.39 40.96 42.72
CA ILE A 4 -45.51 40.12 41.86
C ILE A 4 -45.23 40.88 40.54
N PRO A 5 -44.00 40.87 39.94
CA PRO A 5 -43.62 39.83 38.97
C PRO A 5 -42.12 39.53 38.81
N SER A 6 -41.73 38.26 38.94
CA SER A 6 -40.45 37.73 38.40
C SER A 6 -40.61 36.36 37.75
N LEU A 7 -41.83 36.02 37.31
CA LEU A 7 -42.16 34.74 36.69
C LEU A 7 -42.24 34.76 35.15
N CYS A 8 -41.89 35.87 34.48
CA CYS A 8 -42.02 36.00 33.02
C CYS A 8 -40.70 35.98 32.22
N ALA A 9 -39.53 35.77 32.83
CA ALA A 9 -38.26 35.75 32.09
C ALA A 9 -37.80 34.34 31.65
N ALA A 10 -38.45 33.26 32.09
CA ALA A 10 -38.08 31.89 31.74
C ALA A 10 -38.89 31.30 30.55
N ALA A 11 -39.85 32.04 30.00
CA ALA A 11 -40.76 31.54 28.96
C ALA A 11 -40.40 32.00 27.52
N LEU A 12 -39.27 32.70 27.31
CA LEU A 12 -38.90 33.27 26.00
C LEU A 12 -37.64 32.66 25.36
N LEU A 13 -37.17 31.49 25.83
CA LEU A 13 -36.08 30.73 25.17
C LEU A 13 -36.47 29.30 24.75
N PHE A 14 -37.76 28.95 24.77
CA PHE A 14 -38.24 27.84 23.94
C PHE A 14 -38.39 28.35 22.52
N ARG A 15 -37.26 28.48 21.79
CA ARG A 15 -37.33 28.24 20.35
C ARG A 15 -37.85 26.81 20.22
N SER A 16 -39.03 26.66 19.64
CA SER A 16 -39.49 25.38 19.11
C SER A 16 -38.39 24.88 18.17
N ALA A 17 -37.49 24.04 18.66
CA ALA A 17 -36.61 23.28 17.78
C ALA A 17 -37.58 22.37 17.00
N LEU A 18 -37.76 22.66 15.71
CA LEU A 18 -38.44 21.73 14.81
C LEU A 18 -37.75 20.37 14.97
N ALA A 19 -38.54 19.30 15.04
CA ALA A 19 -38.01 17.95 15.10
C ALA A 19 -37.22 17.70 13.82
N VAL A 20 -35.92 17.43 13.94
CA VAL A 20 -35.03 17.19 12.81
C VAL A 20 -35.41 15.86 12.15
N THR A 21 -35.58 15.85 10.83
CA THR A 21 -35.94 14.64 10.07
C THR A 21 -34.69 13.87 9.61
N ILE A 22 -34.86 12.60 9.19
CA ILE A 22 -33.75 11.79 8.65
C ILE A 22 -33.13 12.44 7.39
N PRO A 23 -33.92 12.92 6.40
CA PRO A 23 -33.37 13.61 5.23
C PRO A 23 -32.61 14.89 5.59
N GLU A 24 -33.07 15.65 6.59
CA GLU A 24 -32.33 16.83 7.07
C GLU A 24 -30.99 16.45 7.72
N ILE A 25 -30.91 15.30 8.40
CA ILE A 25 -29.67 14.78 8.96
C ILE A 25 -28.70 14.40 7.84
N ASN A 26 -29.12 13.57 6.89
CA ASN A 26 -28.26 13.16 5.79
C ASN A 26 -27.83 14.37 4.95
N GLY A 27 -28.79 15.23 4.59
CA GLY A 27 -28.56 16.40 3.75
C GLY A 27 -28.27 16.04 2.29
N ASP A 28 -28.07 17.05 1.45
CA ASP A 28 -27.84 16.92 0.01
C ASP A 28 -26.34 16.84 -0.35
N ARG A 29 -25.51 16.30 0.57
CA ARG A 29 -24.04 16.25 0.48
C ARG A 29 -23.47 14.99 1.12
N TYR A 30 -22.19 14.72 0.88
CA TYR A 30 -21.45 13.56 1.43
C TYR A 30 -21.26 13.59 2.96
N VAL A 31 -21.14 14.78 3.55
CA VAL A 31 -20.95 14.97 4.99
C VAL A 31 -22.12 15.77 5.56
N SER A 32 -22.76 15.20 6.57
CA SER A 32 -23.90 15.77 7.27
C SER A 32 -23.56 17.11 7.93
N SER A 33 -24.44 18.10 7.72
CA SER A 33 -24.41 19.35 8.50
C SER A 33 -24.74 19.15 9.98
N TYR A 34 -25.19 17.96 10.38
CA TYR A 34 -25.49 17.55 11.73
C TYR A 34 -24.37 16.73 12.39
N GLN A 35 -23.25 16.47 11.70
CA GLN A 35 -22.10 15.77 12.27
C GLN A 35 -21.76 16.29 13.69
N GLY A 36 -21.70 15.36 14.64
CA GLY A 36 -21.37 15.64 16.04
C GLY A 36 -22.52 16.20 16.89
N LYS A 37 -23.66 16.57 16.29
CA LYS A 37 -24.84 17.08 17.01
C LYS A 37 -25.66 15.94 17.60
N ARG A 38 -26.36 16.22 18.69
CA ARG A 38 -27.37 15.32 19.25
C ARG A 38 -28.73 15.65 18.67
N VAL A 39 -29.47 14.61 18.31
CA VAL A 39 -30.84 14.69 17.83
C VAL A 39 -31.74 13.92 18.80
N SER A 40 -32.98 14.35 18.92
CA SER A 40 -33.96 13.75 19.83
C SER A 40 -35.33 13.67 19.17
N GLY A 41 -36.04 12.57 19.42
CA GLY A 41 -37.36 12.35 18.83
C GLY A 41 -37.30 12.02 17.34
N LEU A 42 -36.15 11.53 16.84
CA LEU A 42 -35.99 11.08 15.46
C LEU A 42 -36.95 9.92 15.21
N LYS A 43 -37.85 10.06 14.24
CA LYS A 43 -38.91 9.09 13.95
C LYS A 43 -38.62 8.37 12.62
N GLY A 44 -38.71 7.05 12.62
CA GLY A 44 -38.52 6.26 11.40
C GLY A 44 -39.09 4.85 11.49
N LEU A 45 -39.40 4.28 10.33
CA LEU A 45 -39.79 2.89 10.10
C LEU A 45 -38.54 2.01 10.04
N VAL A 46 -38.46 0.96 10.86
CA VAL A 46 -37.36 -0.01 10.82
C VAL A 46 -37.48 -0.87 9.57
N THR A 47 -36.52 -0.73 8.65
CA THR A 47 -36.52 -1.41 7.34
C THR A 47 -35.70 -2.69 7.32
N ALA A 48 -34.59 -2.72 8.06
CA ALA A 48 -33.72 -3.89 8.19
C ALA A 48 -32.97 -3.88 9.52
N LYS A 49 -32.40 -5.03 9.87
CA LYS A 49 -31.61 -5.22 11.10
C LYS A 49 -30.35 -6.00 10.80
N GLY A 50 -29.25 -5.62 11.45
CA GLY A 50 -28.02 -6.40 11.53
C GLY A 50 -27.66 -6.72 12.98
N SER A 51 -26.55 -7.42 13.18
CA SER A 51 -26.08 -7.79 14.53
C SER A 51 -25.63 -6.59 15.37
N SER A 52 -25.15 -5.52 14.71
CA SER A 52 -24.55 -4.35 15.37
C SER A 52 -25.44 -3.10 15.38
N GLY A 53 -26.59 -3.13 14.70
CA GLY A 53 -27.48 -1.99 14.55
C GLY A 53 -28.69 -2.30 13.68
N PHE A 54 -29.46 -1.28 13.35
CA PHE A 54 -30.66 -1.40 12.51
C PHE A 54 -30.83 -0.16 11.65
N TYR A 55 -31.60 -0.29 10.57
CA TYR A 55 -31.83 0.78 9.60
C TYR A 55 -33.24 1.32 9.77
N ILE A 56 -33.39 2.64 9.71
CA ILE A 56 -34.69 3.30 9.76
C ILE A 56 -34.87 4.23 8.58
N ARG A 57 -36.09 4.25 8.02
CA ARG A 57 -36.54 5.18 6.97
C ARG A 57 -37.50 6.21 7.54
N ALA A 58 -37.41 7.46 7.09
CA ALA A 58 -38.34 8.52 7.48
C ALA A 58 -39.80 8.11 7.21
N THR A 59 -40.70 8.36 8.16
CA THR A 59 -42.14 8.20 7.92
C THR A 59 -42.72 9.35 7.09
N ASP A 60 -42.05 10.49 7.12
CA ASP A 60 -42.38 11.70 6.38
C ASP A 60 -41.21 11.99 5.43
N ALA A 61 -41.02 11.09 4.46
CA ALA A 61 -39.96 11.19 3.47
C ALA A 61 -40.10 12.47 2.63
N ASP A 62 -38.98 13.08 2.26
CA ASP A 62 -39.00 14.17 1.28
C ASP A 62 -38.91 13.63 -0.16
N SER A 63 -39.03 14.54 -1.11
CA SER A 63 -38.99 14.22 -2.55
C SER A 63 -37.70 14.71 -3.21
N ASP A 64 -36.69 15.09 -2.42
CA ASP A 64 -35.41 15.55 -2.95
C ASP A 64 -34.55 14.33 -3.25
N SER A 65 -34.23 14.10 -4.52
CA SER A 65 -33.47 12.92 -4.94
C SER A 65 -32.03 12.93 -4.43
N ARG A 66 -31.56 14.06 -3.88
CA ARG A 66 -30.21 14.26 -3.36
C ARG A 66 -30.09 13.88 -1.88
N THR A 67 -31.18 13.60 -1.18
CA THR A 67 -31.19 13.26 0.25
C THR A 67 -31.63 11.82 0.44
N SER A 68 -30.86 11.04 1.21
CA SER A 68 -31.34 9.73 1.65
C SER A 68 -32.44 9.88 2.69
N ASN A 69 -33.52 9.13 2.50
CA ASN A 69 -34.62 9.02 3.44
C ASN A 69 -34.36 7.99 4.56
N SER A 70 -33.21 7.32 4.53
CA SER A 70 -32.84 6.28 5.49
C SER A 70 -31.52 6.56 6.19
N ILE A 71 -31.36 6.01 7.38
CA ILE A 71 -30.12 6.16 8.16
C ILE A 71 -29.86 4.92 8.99
N TYR A 72 -28.57 4.60 9.17
CA TYR A 72 -28.14 3.53 10.05
C TYR A 72 -28.11 3.98 11.50
N VAL A 73 -28.63 3.13 12.39
CA VAL A 73 -28.59 3.33 13.83
C VAL A 73 -27.62 2.31 14.44
N TYR A 74 -26.42 2.78 14.75
CA TYR A 74 -25.36 1.96 15.33
C TYR A 74 -25.58 1.73 16.82
N GLY A 75 -25.64 0.46 17.23
CA GLY A 75 -25.73 0.07 18.63
C GLY A 75 -26.52 -1.22 18.84
N SER A 76 -25.80 -2.30 19.17
CA SER A 76 -26.40 -3.64 19.39
C SER A 76 -27.45 -3.68 20.49
N SER A 77 -27.40 -2.78 21.48
CA SER A 77 -28.43 -2.70 22.53
C SER A 77 -29.80 -2.23 22.03
N GLY A 78 -29.85 -1.52 20.91
CA GLY A 78 -31.12 -1.09 20.30
C GLY A 78 -31.77 -2.19 19.45
N VAL A 79 -30.97 -3.11 18.90
CA VAL A 79 -31.43 -4.16 17.98
C VAL A 79 -32.48 -5.08 18.61
N SER A 80 -32.35 -5.41 19.90
CA SER A 80 -33.32 -6.26 20.61
C SER A 80 -34.60 -5.52 21.01
N GLN A 81 -34.67 -4.19 20.84
CA GLN A 81 -35.81 -3.35 21.23
C GLN A 81 -36.77 -3.07 20.07
N VAL A 82 -36.41 -3.47 18.85
CA VAL A 82 -37.15 -3.14 17.63
C VAL A 82 -37.30 -4.36 16.73
N THR A 83 -38.34 -4.36 15.90
CA THR A 83 -38.62 -5.36 14.85
C THR A 83 -38.72 -4.65 13.51
N VAL A 84 -38.38 -5.33 12.41
CA VAL A 84 -38.64 -4.81 11.06
C VAL A 84 -40.15 -4.56 10.92
N GLY A 85 -40.54 -3.40 10.40
CA GLY A 85 -41.93 -2.96 10.35
C GLY A 85 -42.37 -2.12 11.56
N ASP A 86 -41.55 -1.95 12.59
CA ASP A 86 -41.85 -1.00 13.68
C ASP A 86 -41.62 0.44 13.22
N ILE A 87 -42.54 1.35 13.53
CA ILE A 87 -42.26 2.79 13.53
C ILE A 87 -41.77 3.15 14.93
N VAL A 88 -40.55 3.65 15.02
CA VAL A 88 -39.91 4.00 16.27
C VAL A 88 -39.64 5.50 16.37
N THR A 89 -39.51 6.00 17.59
CA THR A 89 -38.83 7.25 17.86
C THR A 89 -37.62 7.00 18.74
N LEU A 90 -36.52 7.72 18.52
CA LEU A 90 -35.28 7.58 19.28
C LEU A 90 -34.51 8.90 19.38
N SER A 91 -33.52 8.93 20.26
CA SER A 91 -32.52 9.99 20.36
C SER A 91 -31.12 9.42 20.15
N GLY A 92 -30.18 10.23 19.71
CA GLY A 92 -28.82 9.77 19.46
C GLY A 92 -27.87 10.91 19.09
N LYS A 93 -26.67 10.55 18.65
CA LYS A 93 -25.67 11.49 18.14
C LYS A 93 -25.41 11.16 16.67
N VAL A 94 -25.45 12.17 15.82
CA VAL A 94 -25.08 12.02 14.41
C VAL A 94 -23.55 11.94 14.32
N THR A 95 -23.06 10.92 13.63
CA THR A 95 -21.63 10.69 13.39
C THR A 95 -21.37 10.38 11.93
N GLU A 96 -20.14 10.64 11.50
CA GLU A 96 -19.63 10.28 10.19
C GLU A 96 -18.61 9.18 10.40
N TYR A 97 -18.94 7.97 9.97
CA TYR A 97 -18.13 6.79 10.17
C TYR A 97 -17.40 6.39 8.89
N ARG A 98 -16.14 5.98 9.03
CA ARG A 98 -15.36 5.28 8.00
C ARG A 98 -14.26 4.47 8.67
N SER A 99 -13.91 3.33 8.08
CA SER A 99 -12.85 2.44 8.59
C SER A 99 -11.44 2.82 8.11
N SER A 100 -11.33 3.53 6.98
CA SER A 100 -10.09 4.05 6.43
C SER A 100 -10.22 5.51 6.03
N SER A 101 -9.13 6.29 6.11
CA SER A 101 -9.10 7.69 5.68
C SER A 101 -9.28 7.88 4.17
N SER A 102 -9.13 6.82 3.37
CA SER A 102 -9.35 6.85 1.93
C SER A 102 -10.79 6.55 1.52
N TYR A 103 -11.65 6.16 2.47
CA TYR A 103 -13.04 5.82 2.20
C TYR A 103 -13.97 7.02 2.43
N VAL A 104 -15.10 7.01 1.71
CA VAL A 104 -16.20 7.95 1.91
C VAL A 104 -16.86 7.71 3.27
N TYR A 105 -17.32 8.79 3.89
CA TYR A 105 -18.02 8.71 5.18
C TYR A 105 -19.45 8.17 5.01
N SER A 106 -19.89 7.38 5.97
CA SER A 106 -21.30 7.01 6.17
C SER A 106 -21.87 7.79 7.34
N THR A 107 -22.95 8.53 7.11
CA THR A 107 -23.70 9.21 8.16
C THR A 107 -24.52 8.20 8.95
N GLU A 108 -24.37 8.20 10.28
CA GLU A 108 -25.07 7.27 11.17
C GLU A 108 -25.51 7.91 12.50
N ILE A 109 -26.40 7.21 13.21
CA ILE A 109 -26.81 7.56 14.58
C ILE A 109 -26.11 6.64 15.57
N GLU A 110 -25.19 7.19 16.36
CA GLU A 110 -24.54 6.51 17.46
C GLU A 110 -25.27 6.69 18.80
N SER A 111 -25.02 5.73 19.71
CA SER A 111 -25.49 5.77 21.10
C SER A 111 -27.00 5.97 21.23
N PRO A 112 -27.83 5.15 20.55
CA PRO A 112 -29.27 5.34 20.55
C PRO A 112 -29.85 5.22 21.97
N SER A 113 -30.72 6.16 22.33
CA SER A 113 -31.45 6.22 23.59
C SER A 113 -32.92 6.52 23.35
N ASP A 114 -33.74 6.34 24.39
CA ASP A 114 -35.16 6.69 24.38
C ASP A 114 -35.93 6.05 23.21
N ILE A 115 -35.53 4.83 22.82
CA ILE A 115 -36.18 4.07 21.77
C ILE A 115 -37.59 3.71 22.23
N GLN A 116 -38.60 4.15 21.48
CA GLN A 116 -40.00 3.84 21.73
C GLN A 116 -40.65 3.37 20.43
N VAL A 117 -41.30 2.21 20.46
CA VAL A 117 -42.13 1.71 19.36
C VAL A 117 -43.48 2.42 19.41
N LEU A 118 -43.81 3.13 18.33
CA LEU A 118 -45.04 3.90 18.16
C LEU A 118 -46.14 3.07 17.48
N SER A 119 -45.76 2.23 16.51
CA SER A 119 -46.62 1.22 15.89
C SER A 119 -45.77 0.06 15.38
N SER A 120 -46.39 -1.10 15.17
CA SER A 120 -45.76 -2.34 14.69
C SER A 120 -46.48 -2.87 13.46
N ASP A 121 -45.87 -3.85 12.78
CA ASP A 121 -46.42 -4.55 11.62
C ASP A 121 -46.77 -3.62 10.44
N ASN A 122 -46.05 -2.50 10.31
CA ASN A 122 -46.20 -1.61 9.16
C ASN A 122 -45.53 -2.23 7.93
N THR A 123 -46.11 -1.99 6.76
CA THR A 123 -45.53 -2.47 5.49
C THR A 123 -44.19 -1.81 5.22
N VAL A 124 -43.17 -2.63 4.94
CA VAL A 124 -41.86 -2.19 4.47
C VAL A 124 -41.78 -2.47 2.98
N THR A 125 -41.62 -1.43 2.17
CA THR A 125 -41.50 -1.54 0.71
C THR A 125 -40.12 -1.05 0.28
N PRO A 126 -39.30 -1.86 -0.41
CA PRO A 126 -38.02 -1.42 -0.94
C PRO A 126 -38.22 -0.47 -2.13
N VAL A 127 -37.25 0.42 -2.37
CA VAL A 127 -37.13 1.10 -3.67
C VAL A 127 -36.62 0.11 -4.70
N VAL A 128 -36.94 0.28 -5.98
CA VAL A 128 -36.46 -0.63 -7.03
C VAL A 128 -35.54 0.14 -7.96
N ILE A 129 -34.27 -0.26 -8.02
CA ILE A 129 -33.28 0.35 -8.92
C ILE A 129 -33.59 -0.08 -10.36
N GLY A 130 -33.44 0.84 -11.32
CA GLY A 130 -33.81 0.58 -12.73
C GLY A 130 -35.29 0.76 -13.05
N LYS A 131 -36.09 1.28 -12.11
CA LYS A 131 -37.52 1.57 -12.30
C LYS A 131 -37.86 2.98 -11.85
N ASP A 132 -38.97 3.52 -12.36
CA ASP A 132 -39.47 4.85 -12.01
C ASP A 132 -38.44 5.99 -12.20
N ASN A 133 -37.52 5.83 -13.16
CA ASN A 133 -36.36 6.70 -13.44
C ASN A 133 -35.31 6.76 -12.31
N LEU A 134 -35.19 5.69 -11.51
CA LEU A 134 -34.13 5.51 -10.53
C LEU A 134 -32.98 4.68 -11.15
N ASP A 135 -32.40 5.23 -12.21
CA ASP A 135 -31.30 4.62 -12.96
C ASP A 135 -29.95 5.22 -12.51
N PRO A 136 -28.94 4.41 -12.17
CA PRO A 136 -27.60 4.92 -11.87
C PRO A 136 -26.95 5.52 -13.15
N PRO A 137 -26.24 6.67 -13.02
CA PRO A 137 -25.39 7.19 -14.08
C PRO A 137 -24.28 6.20 -14.47
N THR A 138 -23.90 6.20 -15.75
CA THR A 138 -23.09 5.11 -16.34
C THR A 138 -21.65 5.47 -16.67
N GLU A 139 -21.24 6.74 -16.61
CA GLU A 139 -19.88 7.14 -17.03
C GLU A 139 -19.08 7.81 -15.91
N GLN A 140 -19.67 8.82 -15.27
CA GLN A 140 -18.95 9.71 -14.34
C GLN A 140 -19.18 9.33 -12.87
N TYR A 141 -18.11 9.35 -12.07
CA TYR A 141 -18.17 9.02 -10.64
C TYR A 141 -18.53 10.21 -9.76
N SER A 142 -17.89 11.36 -9.96
CA SER A 142 -18.10 12.58 -9.17
C SER A 142 -17.75 13.85 -9.97
N SER A 143 -18.43 14.95 -9.65
CA SER A 143 -18.10 16.29 -10.19
C SER A 143 -16.66 16.73 -9.87
N LEU A 144 -16.01 16.15 -8.86
CA LEU A 144 -14.64 16.48 -8.48
C LEU A 144 -13.57 15.80 -9.35
N ASP A 145 -13.95 14.86 -10.21
CA ASP A 145 -13.02 14.17 -11.13
C ASP A 145 -12.75 14.99 -12.39
N ASN A 146 -13.56 16.03 -12.66
CA ASN A 146 -13.50 16.84 -13.87
C ASN A 146 -13.57 16.04 -15.18
N GLY A 147 -14.27 14.91 -15.19
CA GLY A 147 -14.42 14.07 -16.38
C GLY A 147 -13.62 12.78 -16.36
N ASP A 148 -12.57 12.69 -15.55
CA ASP A 148 -11.58 11.61 -15.64
C ASP A 148 -11.04 11.20 -14.26
N VAL A 149 -11.33 9.95 -13.89
CA VAL A 149 -10.93 9.33 -12.62
C VAL A 149 -9.43 8.97 -12.55
N PHE A 150 -8.70 9.05 -13.67
CA PHE A 150 -7.25 8.83 -13.71
C PHE A 150 -6.46 10.11 -13.97
N SER A 151 -7.13 11.28 -13.99
CA SER A 151 -6.44 12.55 -14.22
C SER A 151 -5.44 12.87 -13.11
N LEU A 152 -4.26 13.39 -13.52
CA LEU A 152 -3.17 13.72 -12.61
C LEU A 152 -3.11 15.23 -12.29
N PRO A 153 -2.70 15.62 -11.06
CA PRO A 153 -2.39 14.74 -9.94
C PRO A 153 -3.66 14.16 -9.30
N GLY A 154 -3.65 12.86 -9.00
CA GLY A 154 -4.68 12.23 -8.17
C GLY A 154 -4.73 12.84 -6.76
N ASN A 155 -5.83 12.63 -6.03
CA ASN A 155 -6.07 13.20 -4.70
C ASN A 155 -5.88 14.74 -4.65
N SER A 156 -6.25 15.45 -5.73
CA SER A 156 -6.20 16.90 -5.79
C SER A 156 -7.34 17.56 -4.99
N SER A 157 -8.44 16.83 -4.79
CA SER A 157 -9.58 17.18 -3.93
C SER A 157 -10.03 15.97 -3.09
N ARG A 158 -10.95 16.20 -2.17
CA ARG A 158 -11.57 15.16 -1.33
C ARG A 158 -13.05 15.41 -1.12
N LEU A 159 -13.88 14.38 -1.29
CA LEU A 159 -15.33 14.45 -1.06
C LEU A 159 -15.65 14.96 0.35
N SER A 160 -14.96 14.44 1.36
CA SER A 160 -15.14 14.81 2.76
C SER A 160 -14.78 16.26 3.09
N THR A 161 -13.92 16.91 2.29
CA THR A 161 -13.45 18.28 2.54
C THR A 161 -14.16 19.30 1.65
N ALA A 162 -14.28 19.01 0.35
CA ALA A 162 -15.02 19.85 -0.59
C ALA A 162 -16.54 19.77 -0.34
N ASN A 163 -17.00 18.58 0.07
CA ASN A 163 -18.39 18.26 0.41
C ASN A 163 -19.39 18.81 -0.62
N PRO A 164 -19.28 18.44 -1.92
CA PRO A 164 -20.12 18.98 -2.99
C PRO A 164 -21.60 18.66 -2.76
N VAL A 165 -22.48 19.41 -3.44
CA VAL A 165 -23.90 19.05 -3.52
C VAL A 165 -23.99 17.81 -4.40
N LEU A 166 -24.80 16.82 -3.99
CA LEU A 166 -25.01 15.62 -4.79
C LEU A 166 -25.80 15.96 -6.06
N GLU A 167 -25.38 15.38 -7.19
CA GLU A 167 -26.08 15.41 -8.48
C GLU A 167 -26.34 13.95 -8.96
N PRO A 168 -27.28 13.21 -8.33
CA PRO A 168 -27.52 11.77 -8.54
C PRO A 168 -27.88 11.35 -9.96
N THR A 169 -28.30 12.29 -10.80
CA THR A 169 -28.64 12.01 -12.21
C THR A 169 -27.43 12.11 -13.13
N GLU A 170 -26.31 12.65 -12.65
CA GLU A 170 -25.10 12.88 -13.44
C GLU A 170 -23.94 12.01 -12.97
N TYR A 171 -23.81 11.78 -11.65
CA TYR A 171 -22.66 11.08 -11.07
C TYR A 171 -23.08 9.84 -10.28
N GLY A 172 -22.44 8.69 -10.56
CA GLY A 172 -22.82 7.42 -9.94
C GLY A 172 -22.52 7.34 -8.44
N MET A 173 -21.45 7.96 -7.94
CA MET A 173 -21.24 8.01 -6.49
C MET A 173 -22.31 8.85 -5.80
N ASP A 174 -22.74 9.95 -6.42
CA ASP A 174 -23.79 10.81 -5.88
C ASP A 174 -25.14 10.06 -5.85
N PHE A 175 -25.40 9.21 -6.85
CA PHE A 175 -26.55 8.31 -6.89
C PHE A 175 -26.55 7.31 -5.74
N TRP A 176 -25.46 6.57 -5.56
CA TRP A 176 -25.38 5.59 -4.48
C TRP A 176 -25.36 6.25 -3.10
N GLN A 177 -24.74 7.44 -2.97
CA GLN A 177 -24.75 8.22 -1.73
C GLN A 177 -26.16 8.68 -1.36
N SER A 178 -26.98 9.14 -2.32
CA SER A 178 -28.35 9.58 -2.05
C SER A 178 -29.27 8.44 -1.63
N LEU A 179 -28.83 7.18 -1.80
CA LEU A 179 -29.52 5.97 -1.35
C LEU A 179 -28.85 5.31 -0.14
N SER A 180 -27.87 5.95 0.50
CA SER A 180 -27.16 5.36 1.64
C SER A 180 -28.11 5.08 2.82
N GLY A 181 -28.10 3.84 3.31
CA GLY A 181 -29.00 3.29 4.33
C GLY A 181 -30.36 2.81 3.80
N GLU A 182 -30.69 3.05 2.53
CA GLU A 182 -31.99 2.75 1.93
C GLU A 182 -32.17 1.26 1.65
N LEU A 183 -33.38 0.74 1.90
CA LEU A 183 -33.74 -0.62 1.50
C LEU A 183 -34.15 -0.62 0.03
N ALA A 184 -33.37 -1.34 -0.79
CA ALA A 184 -33.52 -1.40 -2.23
C ALA A 184 -33.61 -2.84 -2.74
N THR A 185 -34.31 -3.02 -3.86
CA THR A 185 -34.35 -4.25 -4.66
C THR A 185 -33.67 -3.99 -5.99
N LEU A 186 -32.74 -4.87 -6.36
CA LEU A 186 -32.13 -4.91 -7.69
C LEU A 186 -32.78 -6.04 -8.48
N THR A 187 -33.10 -5.81 -9.76
CA THR A 187 -33.78 -6.78 -10.62
C THR A 187 -33.01 -7.09 -11.89
N GLY A 188 -33.17 -8.30 -12.41
CA GLY A 188 -32.55 -8.71 -13.69
C GLY A 188 -31.02 -8.79 -13.62
N LEU A 189 -30.51 -9.35 -12.53
CA LEU A 189 -29.10 -9.26 -12.17
C LEU A 189 -28.18 -10.12 -13.04
N THR A 190 -27.08 -9.51 -13.47
CA THR A 190 -25.94 -10.17 -14.12
C THR A 190 -24.68 -9.94 -13.28
N ALA A 191 -23.93 -10.99 -12.97
CA ALA A 191 -22.63 -10.88 -12.34
C ALA A 191 -21.59 -10.36 -13.35
N ILE A 192 -20.84 -9.32 -12.98
CA ILE A 192 -19.82 -8.70 -13.83
C ILE A 192 -18.40 -8.94 -13.34
N SER A 193 -18.24 -9.74 -12.28
CA SER A 193 -16.95 -10.16 -11.75
C SER A 193 -17.03 -11.61 -11.23
N LYS A 194 -15.86 -12.19 -10.94
CA LYS A 194 -15.77 -13.39 -10.09
C LYS A 194 -16.19 -13.04 -8.66
N ALA A 195 -16.77 -13.99 -7.95
CA ALA A 195 -16.98 -13.85 -6.51
C ALA A 195 -15.64 -13.91 -5.77
N ASN A 196 -15.42 -13.02 -4.81
CA ASN A 196 -14.24 -13.09 -3.94
C ASN A 196 -14.39 -14.21 -2.88
N SER A 197 -13.38 -14.42 -2.03
CA SER A 197 -13.39 -15.43 -0.97
C SER A 197 -14.50 -15.27 0.08
N TYR A 198 -15.13 -14.09 0.15
CA TYR A 198 -16.27 -13.80 1.03
C TYR A 198 -17.62 -14.02 0.33
N GLY A 199 -17.62 -14.32 -0.96
CA GLY A 199 -18.81 -14.40 -1.81
C GLY A 199 -19.36 -13.02 -2.21
N ASP A 200 -18.57 -11.96 -2.06
CA ASP A 200 -18.97 -10.65 -2.58
C ASP A 200 -18.87 -10.67 -4.09
N THR A 201 -19.89 -10.15 -4.78
CA THR A 201 -20.03 -10.25 -6.23
C THR A 201 -20.46 -8.91 -6.80
N TRP A 202 -19.75 -8.39 -7.79
CA TRP A 202 -20.18 -7.20 -8.54
C TRP A 202 -21.30 -7.54 -9.51
N VAL A 203 -22.32 -6.69 -9.55
CA VAL A 203 -23.50 -6.91 -10.40
C VAL A 203 -23.95 -5.63 -11.12
N ILE A 204 -24.65 -5.85 -12.21
CA ILE A 204 -25.57 -4.89 -12.85
C ILE A 204 -26.98 -5.49 -12.89
N GLY A 205 -28.00 -4.64 -13.01
CA GLY A 205 -29.39 -5.07 -13.22
C GLY A 205 -29.96 -4.57 -14.55
N ASP A 206 -31.29 -4.52 -14.63
CA ASP A 206 -32.04 -4.12 -15.84
C ASP A 206 -31.96 -2.61 -16.19
N TRP A 207 -31.07 -1.85 -15.56
CA TRP A 207 -30.85 -0.42 -15.85
C TRP A 207 -29.89 -0.23 -17.05
N PRO A 208 -29.84 0.98 -17.64
CA PRO A 208 -28.87 1.29 -18.68
C PRO A 208 -27.43 1.09 -18.19
N VAL A 209 -26.58 0.53 -19.03
CA VAL A 209 -25.14 0.34 -18.76
C VAL A 209 -24.32 0.78 -19.97
N THR A 210 -23.09 1.21 -19.73
CA THR A 210 -22.06 1.41 -20.76
C THR A 210 -20.96 0.35 -20.62
N GLY A 211 -20.00 0.29 -21.55
CA GLY A 211 -18.89 -0.66 -21.46
C GLY A 211 -19.21 -2.16 -21.64
N LYS A 212 -20.48 -2.57 -21.78
CA LYS A 212 -20.88 -3.98 -21.85
C LYS A 212 -20.18 -4.75 -22.98
N ASN A 213 -19.47 -5.81 -22.61
CA ASN A 213 -18.81 -6.73 -23.53
C ASN A 213 -19.68 -7.93 -23.89
N ASP A 214 -19.25 -8.70 -24.90
CA ASP A 214 -19.99 -9.84 -25.44
C ASP A 214 -20.18 -10.99 -24.41
N ARG A 215 -19.49 -10.93 -23.27
CA ARG A 215 -19.50 -11.95 -22.22
C ARG A 215 -20.27 -11.55 -20.97
N GLY A 216 -20.86 -10.35 -20.98
CA GLY A 216 -21.72 -9.86 -19.93
C GLY A 216 -21.01 -9.07 -18.83
N GLY A 217 -19.69 -8.85 -18.96
CA GLY A 217 -18.93 -7.93 -18.12
C GLY A 217 -19.01 -6.48 -18.61
N LEU A 218 -18.42 -5.57 -17.84
CA LEU A 218 -18.24 -4.17 -18.23
C LEU A 218 -16.76 -3.86 -18.43
N THR A 219 -16.39 -3.48 -19.64
CA THR A 219 -15.02 -3.11 -19.99
C THR A 219 -14.81 -1.63 -19.74
N MET A 220 -13.74 -1.31 -19.02
CA MET A 220 -13.37 0.07 -18.72
C MET A 220 -12.83 0.78 -19.96
N ARG A 221 -13.18 2.05 -20.12
CA ARG A 221 -12.81 2.89 -21.28
C ARG A 221 -12.38 4.28 -20.82
N ALA A 222 -11.85 5.07 -21.75
CA ALA A 222 -11.51 6.45 -21.48
C ALA A 222 -12.74 7.23 -20.95
N ASN A 223 -12.59 7.85 -19.77
CA ASN A 223 -13.63 8.61 -19.06
C ASN A 223 -14.86 7.79 -18.60
N ASP A 224 -14.80 6.46 -18.66
CA ASP A 224 -15.88 5.56 -18.25
C ASP A 224 -15.30 4.33 -17.55
N SER A 225 -15.47 4.29 -16.23
CA SER A 225 -15.00 3.19 -15.37
C SER A 225 -16.15 2.49 -14.65
N ASN A 226 -17.34 2.48 -15.26
CA ASN A 226 -18.51 1.68 -14.87
C ASN A 226 -19.11 1.97 -13.47
N PRO A 227 -19.44 3.24 -13.12
CA PRO A 227 -20.04 3.62 -11.84
C PRO A 227 -21.46 3.08 -11.60
N GLU A 228 -22.13 2.54 -12.62
CA GLU A 228 -23.47 1.95 -12.54
C GLU A 228 -23.52 0.55 -11.94
N SER A 229 -22.36 -0.03 -11.64
CA SER A 229 -22.24 -1.31 -10.95
C SER A 229 -22.33 -1.16 -9.43
N ILE A 230 -22.68 -2.26 -8.75
CA ILE A 230 -22.68 -2.31 -7.28
C ILE A 230 -22.24 -3.70 -6.81
N VAL A 231 -21.51 -3.76 -5.69
CA VAL A 231 -21.15 -5.03 -5.08
C VAL A 231 -22.23 -5.53 -4.13
N ILE A 232 -22.59 -6.81 -4.24
CA ILE A 232 -23.42 -7.53 -3.28
C ILE A 232 -22.51 -8.07 -2.18
N GLY A 233 -22.68 -7.54 -0.97
CA GLY A 233 -21.87 -7.92 0.18
C GLY A 233 -22.46 -9.08 0.99
N SER A 234 -21.99 -9.22 2.23
CA SER A 234 -22.43 -10.26 3.17
C SER A 234 -23.90 -10.10 3.59
N PRO A 235 -24.71 -11.20 3.58
CA PRO A 235 -26.10 -11.17 4.02
C PRO A 235 -26.32 -10.79 5.49
N LEU A 236 -27.34 -9.98 5.75
CA LEU A 236 -27.70 -9.49 7.09
C LEU A 236 -28.27 -10.58 8.01
N ASP A 237 -28.87 -11.64 7.45
CA ASP A 237 -29.38 -12.79 8.20
C ASP A 237 -28.31 -13.83 8.57
N GLY A 238 -27.08 -13.65 8.10
CA GLY A 238 -25.95 -14.55 8.33
C GLY A 238 -25.88 -15.76 7.40
N THR A 239 -26.76 -15.85 6.39
CA THR A 239 -26.56 -16.78 5.28
C THR A 239 -25.32 -16.38 4.46
N LYS A 240 -24.85 -17.26 3.56
CA LYS A 240 -23.61 -17.05 2.79
C LYS A 240 -23.90 -17.03 1.30
N ASN A 241 -23.30 -16.07 0.60
CA ASN A 241 -23.35 -16.00 -0.86
C ASN A 241 -22.57 -17.17 -1.49
N PRO A 242 -22.89 -17.55 -2.74
CA PRO A 242 -22.09 -18.46 -3.52
C PRO A 242 -20.69 -17.88 -3.79
N THR A 243 -19.68 -18.75 -3.80
CA THR A 243 -18.29 -18.41 -4.12
C THR A 243 -17.90 -18.83 -5.53
N ASP A 244 -18.80 -19.49 -6.27
CA ASP A 244 -18.58 -20.03 -7.61
C ASP A 244 -19.29 -19.18 -8.70
N THR A 245 -19.58 -17.91 -8.41
CA THR A 245 -20.14 -16.97 -9.39
C THR A 245 -19.07 -16.57 -10.39
N LYS A 246 -19.46 -16.55 -11.67
CA LYS A 246 -18.60 -16.25 -12.81
C LYS A 246 -19.09 -15.02 -13.57
N LEU A 247 -18.20 -14.46 -14.39
CA LEU A 247 -18.54 -13.37 -15.30
C LEU A 247 -19.72 -13.76 -16.21
N GLY A 248 -20.77 -12.94 -16.22
CA GLY A 248 -21.97 -13.14 -17.03
C GLY A 248 -23.00 -14.12 -16.45
N ASP A 249 -22.79 -14.69 -15.26
CA ASP A 249 -23.81 -15.50 -14.58
C ASP A 249 -25.07 -14.66 -14.29
N THR A 250 -26.25 -15.27 -14.40
CA THR A 250 -27.53 -14.61 -14.05
C THR A 250 -27.91 -14.94 -12.62
N LEU A 251 -28.46 -13.95 -11.91
CA LEU A 251 -28.77 -14.05 -10.48
C LEU A 251 -30.26 -13.73 -10.23
N GLU A 252 -30.82 -14.22 -9.12
CA GLU A 252 -32.18 -13.83 -8.70
C GLU A 252 -32.21 -12.37 -8.25
N ASP A 253 -33.37 -11.72 -8.36
CA ASP A 253 -33.60 -10.39 -7.78
C ASP A 253 -33.24 -10.40 -6.29
N ILE A 254 -32.46 -9.40 -5.86
CA ILE A 254 -31.97 -9.32 -4.48
C ILE A 254 -32.46 -8.05 -3.81
N THR A 255 -32.88 -8.16 -2.54
CA THR A 255 -33.27 -7.02 -1.72
C THR A 255 -32.29 -6.86 -0.58
N GLY A 256 -31.86 -5.64 -0.30
CA GLY A 256 -30.89 -5.34 0.73
C GLY A 256 -30.75 -3.85 1.03
N ILE A 257 -29.75 -3.51 1.84
CA ILE A 257 -29.47 -2.13 2.22
C ILE A 257 -28.27 -1.61 1.44
N ILE A 258 -28.45 -0.47 0.76
CA ILE A 258 -27.33 0.24 0.13
C ILE A 258 -26.54 0.97 1.22
N THR A 259 -25.22 0.84 1.25
CA THR A 259 -24.34 1.52 2.21
C THR A 259 -22.95 1.66 1.61
N GLN A 260 -22.07 2.44 2.24
CA GLN A 260 -20.64 2.36 1.96
C GLN A 260 -20.00 1.28 2.84
N ALA A 261 -19.24 0.37 2.23
CA ALA A 261 -18.43 -0.63 2.94
C ALA A 261 -17.10 -0.87 2.22
N TYR A 262 -16.01 -0.92 2.98
CA TYR A 262 -14.67 -1.28 2.48
C TYR A 262 -14.17 -0.48 1.26
N GLY A 263 -14.64 0.75 1.08
CA GLY A 263 -14.20 1.62 -0.02
C GLY A 263 -15.13 1.66 -1.23
N PHE A 264 -16.26 0.95 -1.18
CA PHE A 264 -17.24 0.86 -2.26
C PHE A 264 -18.66 1.03 -1.73
N TYR A 265 -19.59 1.41 -2.60
CA TYR A 265 -21.01 1.28 -2.37
C TYR A 265 -21.40 -0.19 -2.52
N THR A 266 -22.14 -0.68 -1.54
CA THR A 266 -22.44 -2.10 -1.36
C THR A 266 -23.89 -2.26 -1.01
N LEU A 267 -24.55 -3.24 -1.64
CA LEU A 267 -25.83 -3.75 -1.16
C LEU A 267 -25.56 -4.87 -0.16
N LEU A 268 -25.96 -4.67 1.09
CA LEU A 268 -25.99 -5.72 2.12
C LEU A 268 -27.31 -6.49 2.00
N PRO A 269 -27.32 -7.70 1.40
CA PRO A 269 -28.57 -8.36 1.08
C PRO A 269 -29.25 -8.88 2.34
N LEU A 270 -30.59 -8.97 2.32
CA LEU A 270 -31.33 -9.51 3.47
C LEU A 270 -31.07 -11.01 3.65
N THR A 271 -30.85 -11.71 2.54
CA THR A 271 -30.58 -13.15 2.45
C THR A 271 -29.49 -13.40 1.42
N ALA A 272 -28.92 -14.60 1.39
CA ALA A 272 -27.91 -14.99 0.41
C ALA A 272 -28.39 -14.81 -1.03
N LEU A 273 -27.46 -14.40 -1.88
CA LEU A 273 -27.62 -14.36 -3.33
C LEU A 273 -27.84 -15.76 -3.89
N THR A 274 -28.71 -15.89 -4.91
CA THR A 274 -28.98 -17.15 -5.59
C THR A 274 -28.65 -17.03 -7.07
N LYS A 275 -27.79 -17.93 -7.56
CA LYS A 275 -27.46 -18.05 -8.99
C LYS A 275 -28.58 -18.80 -9.73
N THR A 276 -29.11 -18.20 -10.80
CA THR A 276 -30.22 -18.78 -11.61
C THR A 276 -29.74 -19.42 -12.90
N GLY A 277 -28.60 -18.99 -13.42
CA GLY A 277 -27.99 -19.49 -14.64
C GLY A 277 -26.50 -19.23 -14.61
N SER A 278 -25.74 -20.07 -15.30
CA SER A 278 -24.29 -19.89 -15.40
C SER A 278 -23.86 -19.79 -16.86
N ASN A 279 -22.99 -18.82 -17.14
CA ASN A 279 -22.48 -18.61 -18.49
C ASN A 279 -21.42 -19.66 -18.84
N THR A 280 -21.26 -19.94 -20.14
CA THR A 280 -20.18 -20.84 -20.56
C THR A 280 -18.83 -20.16 -20.42
N THR A 281 -17.89 -20.87 -19.82
CA THR A 281 -16.50 -20.42 -19.65
C THR A 281 -15.56 -21.02 -20.69
N GLU A 282 -16.10 -21.68 -21.73
CA GLU A 282 -15.28 -22.24 -22.79
C GLU A 282 -14.66 -21.12 -23.63
N ALA A 283 -13.34 -20.95 -23.46
CA ALA A 283 -12.52 -20.14 -24.34
C ALA A 283 -12.30 -20.85 -25.68
N THR A 284 -12.18 -20.07 -26.76
CA THR A 284 -11.81 -20.61 -28.07
C THR A 284 -10.31 -20.42 -28.29
N ALA A 285 -9.64 -21.43 -28.80
CA ALA A 285 -8.25 -21.30 -29.23
C ALA A 285 -8.12 -20.25 -30.36
N THR A 286 -6.95 -19.62 -30.45
CA THR A 286 -6.68 -18.64 -31.50
C THR A 286 -6.88 -19.23 -32.89
N THR A 287 -7.44 -18.43 -33.79
CA THR A 287 -7.55 -18.78 -35.21
C THR A 287 -6.30 -18.43 -36.01
N LEU A 288 -5.36 -17.70 -35.39
CA LEU A 288 -4.12 -17.26 -35.99
C LEU A 288 -3.10 -18.41 -36.00
N GLN A 289 -2.48 -18.66 -37.16
CA GLN A 289 -1.52 -19.75 -37.32
C GLN A 289 -0.25 -19.27 -38.01
N ALA A 290 0.89 -19.66 -37.44
CA ALA A 290 2.16 -19.54 -38.13
C ALA A 290 2.27 -20.62 -39.20
N ASP A 291 2.99 -20.33 -40.28
CA ASP A 291 3.29 -21.28 -41.37
C ASP A 291 4.77 -21.68 -41.42
N GLY A 292 5.56 -21.25 -40.44
CA GLY A 292 7.00 -21.45 -40.36
C GLY A 292 7.80 -20.55 -41.31
N THR A 293 7.18 -19.56 -41.95
CA THR A 293 7.84 -18.61 -42.84
C THR A 293 7.78 -17.19 -42.29
N CYS A 294 8.58 -16.28 -42.86
CA CYS A 294 8.51 -14.87 -42.51
C CYS A 294 7.13 -14.24 -42.76
N SER A 295 6.28 -14.83 -43.60
CA SER A 295 5.01 -14.21 -43.98
C SER A 295 3.91 -14.39 -42.94
N SER A 296 4.09 -15.33 -42.01
CA SER A 296 3.13 -15.70 -40.97
C SER A 296 3.89 -16.06 -39.68
N ILE A 297 4.31 -15.04 -38.93
CA ILE A 297 4.96 -15.20 -37.62
C ILE A 297 3.95 -14.82 -36.54
N THR A 298 3.68 -15.75 -35.63
CA THR A 298 2.81 -15.52 -34.47
C THR A 298 3.62 -15.07 -33.26
N ILE A 299 3.11 -14.05 -32.56
CA ILE A 299 3.70 -13.50 -31.35
C ILE A 299 2.65 -13.62 -30.24
N GLY A 300 2.98 -14.32 -29.16
CA GLY A 300 2.13 -14.41 -27.98
C GLY A 300 2.61 -13.47 -26.88
N ASP A 301 1.71 -13.06 -26.01
CA ASP A 301 1.99 -12.35 -24.77
C ASP A 301 1.18 -12.96 -23.63
N TYR A 302 1.85 -13.29 -22.52
CA TYR A 302 1.23 -13.95 -21.39
C TYR A 302 1.97 -13.71 -20.07
N ASN A 303 1.36 -12.91 -19.20
CA ASN A 303 1.70 -12.88 -17.78
C ASN A 303 1.17 -14.17 -17.14
N VAL A 304 2.03 -14.94 -16.46
CA VAL A 304 1.70 -16.28 -15.94
C VAL A 304 1.61 -16.38 -14.41
N ASP A 305 1.56 -15.23 -13.71
CA ASP A 305 1.36 -15.07 -12.26
C ASP A 305 2.32 -15.90 -11.35
N ASN A 306 3.36 -15.24 -10.83
CA ASN A 306 4.34 -15.77 -9.87
C ASN A 306 4.78 -17.21 -10.18
N PHE A 307 5.26 -17.41 -11.40
CA PHE A 307 5.38 -18.73 -11.99
C PHE A 307 6.75 -19.36 -11.77
N SER A 308 6.79 -20.49 -11.08
CA SER A 308 8.00 -21.22 -10.66
C SER A 308 7.91 -22.71 -11.00
N PRO A 309 8.99 -23.51 -10.80
CA PRO A 309 8.97 -24.94 -11.05
C PRO A 309 8.00 -25.72 -10.15
N GLN A 310 7.52 -25.12 -9.07
CA GLN A 310 6.61 -25.68 -8.08
C GLN A 310 5.15 -25.23 -8.31
N SER A 311 4.90 -24.29 -9.23
CA SER A 311 3.56 -23.81 -9.53
C SER A 311 2.65 -24.94 -9.99
N SER A 312 1.51 -25.08 -9.32
CA SER A 312 0.51 -26.09 -9.66
C SER A 312 -0.16 -25.88 -11.01
N THR A 313 -0.11 -24.65 -11.49
CA THR A 313 -0.64 -24.21 -12.78
C THR A 313 0.27 -24.62 -13.93
N MET A 314 1.48 -25.14 -13.68
CA MET A 314 2.49 -25.50 -14.69
C MET A 314 1.94 -26.29 -15.88
N SER A 315 1.21 -27.38 -15.61
CA SER A 315 0.63 -28.19 -16.69
C SER A 315 -0.47 -27.43 -17.45
N GLY A 316 -1.31 -26.67 -16.74
CA GLY A 316 -2.43 -25.97 -17.36
C GLY A 316 -1.99 -24.76 -18.18
N ILE A 317 -1.00 -23.99 -17.72
CA ILE A 317 -0.35 -22.94 -18.51
C ILE A 317 0.36 -23.53 -19.73
N GLY A 318 1.03 -24.69 -19.57
CA GLY A 318 1.57 -25.44 -20.71
C GLY A 318 0.50 -25.83 -21.74
N GLU A 319 -0.68 -26.23 -21.27
CA GLU A 319 -1.85 -26.50 -22.12
C GLU A 319 -2.41 -25.24 -22.79
N HIS A 320 -2.53 -24.13 -22.07
CA HIS A 320 -2.92 -22.83 -22.62
C HIS A 320 -2.04 -22.47 -23.82
N ILE A 321 -0.72 -22.46 -23.63
CA ILE A 321 0.25 -22.13 -24.67
C ILE A 321 0.17 -23.11 -25.84
N ALA A 322 0.08 -24.43 -25.55
CA ALA A 322 0.08 -25.45 -26.60
C ALA A 322 -1.20 -25.44 -27.45
N LYS A 323 -2.36 -25.34 -26.82
CA LYS A 323 -3.66 -25.59 -27.46
C LYS A 323 -4.46 -24.33 -27.72
N TYR A 324 -4.47 -23.37 -26.78
CA TYR A 324 -5.28 -22.16 -26.89
C TYR A 324 -4.53 -21.06 -27.65
N LEU A 325 -3.25 -20.83 -27.35
CA LEU A 325 -2.41 -19.91 -28.12
C LEU A 325 -1.83 -20.56 -29.39
N ASN A 326 -2.02 -21.87 -29.55
CA ASN A 326 -1.54 -22.67 -30.69
C ASN A 326 -0.03 -22.53 -30.94
N SER A 327 0.75 -22.54 -29.85
CA SER A 327 2.22 -22.46 -29.87
C SER A 327 2.78 -21.29 -30.71
N PRO A 328 2.70 -20.04 -30.24
CA PRO A 328 3.25 -18.87 -30.93
C PRO A 328 4.73 -19.02 -31.30
N THR A 329 5.18 -18.40 -32.39
CA THR A 329 6.59 -18.48 -32.83
C THR A 329 7.54 -17.87 -31.80
N VAL A 330 7.16 -16.74 -31.20
CA VAL A 330 7.81 -16.13 -30.03
C VAL A 330 6.72 -15.81 -29.02
N LEU A 331 6.93 -16.14 -27.76
CA LEU A 331 6.03 -15.87 -26.65
C LEU A 331 6.73 -14.98 -25.63
N PHE A 332 6.14 -13.83 -25.36
CA PHE A 332 6.50 -12.93 -24.29
C PHE A 332 5.91 -13.50 -23.00
N LEU A 333 6.75 -13.63 -21.98
CA LEU A 333 6.34 -14.10 -20.65
C LEU A 333 6.71 -13.06 -19.60
N GLN A 334 5.78 -12.79 -18.69
CA GLN A 334 6.01 -12.00 -17.48
C GLN A 334 5.77 -12.88 -16.25
N GLU A 335 6.08 -12.37 -15.06
CA GLU A 335 5.89 -13.11 -13.80
C GLU A 335 6.65 -14.44 -13.69
N ILE A 336 7.73 -14.64 -14.47
CA ILE A 336 8.57 -15.84 -14.32
C ILE A 336 9.44 -15.65 -13.07
N GLN A 337 9.36 -16.60 -12.13
CA GLN A 337 10.17 -16.71 -10.92
C GLN A 337 11.32 -17.71 -11.04
N ASP A 338 12.37 -17.50 -10.25
CA ASP A 338 13.56 -18.36 -10.30
C ASP A 338 13.22 -19.80 -9.91
N ASN A 339 14.23 -20.65 -9.89
CA ASN A 339 14.03 -22.08 -9.64
C ASN A 339 13.51 -22.40 -8.22
N SER A 340 13.61 -21.46 -7.28
CA SER A 340 13.22 -21.58 -5.88
C SER A 340 11.86 -20.90 -5.58
N GLY A 341 11.27 -20.21 -6.57
CA GLY A 341 10.00 -19.51 -6.40
C GLY A 341 10.12 -18.41 -5.34
N ALA A 342 9.10 -18.23 -4.50
CA ALA A 342 9.11 -17.24 -3.41
C ALA A 342 10.21 -17.42 -2.32
N THR A 343 11.06 -18.44 -2.42
CA THR A 343 12.06 -18.75 -1.39
C THR A 343 13.35 -17.97 -1.63
N ASP A 344 13.66 -16.99 -0.78
CA ASP A 344 14.90 -16.19 -0.81
C ASP A 344 16.11 -17.01 -0.31
N ASP A 345 16.63 -17.90 -1.16
CA ASP A 345 17.82 -18.74 -0.93
C ASP A 345 19.07 -18.27 -1.70
N GLY A 346 18.95 -17.17 -2.44
CA GLY A 346 19.99 -16.58 -3.28
C GLY A 346 20.13 -17.19 -4.69
N VAL A 347 19.26 -18.14 -5.07
CA VAL A 347 19.13 -18.58 -6.45
C VAL A 347 18.40 -17.49 -7.24
N VAL A 348 18.95 -17.11 -8.40
CA VAL A 348 18.34 -16.11 -9.30
C VAL A 348 17.98 -16.66 -10.67
N SER A 349 18.43 -17.88 -10.97
CA SER A 349 18.25 -18.47 -12.30
C SER A 349 16.85 -19.04 -12.49
N ALA A 350 16.27 -18.82 -13.67
CA ALA A 350 14.95 -19.33 -14.06
C ALA A 350 15.00 -20.57 -14.98
N ASN A 351 16.18 -21.17 -15.16
CA ASN A 351 16.37 -22.17 -16.19
C ASN A 351 15.53 -23.45 -15.98
N GLU A 352 15.29 -23.87 -14.74
CA GLU A 352 14.42 -24.98 -14.40
C GLU A 352 12.97 -24.60 -14.67
N THR A 353 12.55 -23.41 -14.25
CA THR A 353 11.20 -22.86 -14.48
C THR A 353 10.84 -22.90 -15.96
N LEU A 354 11.68 -22.28 -16.79
CA LEU A 354 11.46 -22.16 -18.23
C LEU A 354 11.59 -23.52 -18.95
N SER A 355 12.51 -24.39 -18.51
CA SER A 355 12.65 -25.73 -19.11
C SER A 355 11.46 -26.64 -18.81
N LYS A 356 10.90 -26.57 -17.59
CA LYS A 356 9.67 -27.29 -17.24
C LYS A 356 8.48 -26.76 -18.00
N LEU A 357 8.34 -25.45 -18.15
CA LEU A 357 7.27 -24.86 -18.95
C LEU A 357 7.36 -25.30 -20.41
N ALA A 358 8.53 -25.20 -21.04
CA ALA A 358 8.76 -25.66 -22.40
C ALA A 358 8.45 -27.16 -22.57
N SER A 359 8.78 -27.97 -21.56
CA SER A 359 8.45 -29.40 -21.53
C SER A 359 6.95 -29.64 -21.41
N ALA A 360 6.25 -28.92 -20.53
CA ALA A 360 4.81 -29.01 -20.35
C ALA A 360 4.05 -28.64 -21.65
N VAL A 361 4.47 -27.56 -22.32
CA VAL A 361 3.94 -27.22 -23.66
C VAL A 361 4.13 -28.39 -24.62
N LYS A 362 5.31 -29.00 -24.64
CA LYS A 362 5.61 -30.12 -25.53
C LYS A 362 4.76 -31.35 -25.23
N GLU A 363 4.54 -31.65 -23.97
CA GLU A 363 3.70 -32.77 -23.49
C GLU A 363 2.24 -32.60 -23.88
N HIS A 364 1.74 -31.36 -23.94
CA HIS A 364 0.41 -31.02 -24.45
C HIS A 364 0.31 -30.95 -25.98
N GLY A 365 1.37 -31.37 -26.69
CA GLY A 365 1.40 -31.46 -28.15
C GLY A 365 1.89 -30.20 -28.87
N GLY A 366 2.37 -29.21 -28.12
CA GLY A 366 2.94 -27.98 -28.69
C GLY A 366 4.32 -28.15 -29.32
N VAL A 367 4.90 -27.02 -29.71
CA VAL A 367 6.27 -26.96 -30.25
C VAL A 367 7.32 -27.24 -29.17
N ALA A 368 8.52 -27.65 -29.58
CA ALA A 368 9.65 -27.80 -28.67
C ALA A 368 10.36 -26.44 -28.54
N TYR A 369 9.96 -25.64 -27.56
CA TYR A 369 10.51 -24.31 -27.34
C TYR A 369 11.95 -24.34 -26.84
N ASN A 370 12.74 -23.38 -27.31
CA ASN A 370 13.87 -22.84 -26.57
C ASN A 370 13.41 -21.60 -25.79
N TYR A 371 14.24 -21.13 -24.86
CA TYR A 371 13.95 -19.94 -24.06
C TYR A 371 15.18 -19.06 -23.90
N THR A 372 14.94 -17.80 -23.54
CA THR A 372 15.99 -16.86 -23.17
C THR A 372 15.47 -15.83 -22.17
N ASP A 373 16.34 -15.46 -21.23
CA ASP A 373 16.13 -14.46 -20.18
C ASP A 373 17.49 -13.90 -19.73
N ILE A 374 17.48 -12.99 -18.76
CA ILE A 374 18.69 -12.52 -18.07
C ILE A 374 18.43 -12.63 -16.57
N ASP A 375 19.24 -13.45 -15.89
CA ASP A 375 19.22 -13.60 -14.44
C ASP A 375 19.40 -12.20 -13.79
N PRO A 376 18.50 -11.77 -12.90
CA PRO A 376 18.65 -10.51 -12.18
C PRO A 376 19.66 -10.63 -11.03
N GLU A 377 20.00 -9.50 -10.41
CA GLU A 377 20.62 -9.54 -9.08
C GLU A 377 19.55 -9.88 -8.02
N ASN A 378 19.93 -10.67 -7.01
CA ASN A 378 18.99 -11.17 -6.01
C ASN A 378 18.18 -10.05 -5.35
N ASP A 379 16.85 -10.17 -5.36
CA ASP A 379 15.89 -9.23 -4.77
C ASP A 379 15.97 -7.78 -5.32
N THR A 380 16.38 -7.60 -6.58
CA THR A 380 16.48 -6.24 -7.18
C THR A 380 15.42 -5.90 -8.24
N ASN A 381 14.59 -6.85 -8.63
CA ASN A 381 13.57 -6.66 -9.68
C ASN A 381 12.15 -6.42 -9.13
N GLY A 382 11.98 -6.31 -7.81
CA GLY A 382 10.66 -6.22 -7.17
C GLY A 382 9.72 -7.38 -7.49
N GLY A 383 8.44 -7.21 -7.16
CA GLY A 383 7.43 -8.28 -7.20
C GLY A 383 7.47 -9.14 -5.93
N GLU A 384 7.10 -10.43 -6.02
CA GLU A 384 7.23 -11.36 -4.89
C GLU A 384 8.70 -11.48 -4.46
N ARG A 385 8.95 -11.18 -3.18
CA ARG A 385 10.27 -11.25 -2.58
C ARG A 385 10.83 -12.68 -2.62
N GLY A 386 12.11 -12.82 -2.92
CA GLY A 386 12.76 -14.11 -3.12
C GLY A 386 12.57 -14.68 -4.52
N GLY A 387 11.49 -14.33 -5.25
CA GLY A 387 11.18 -14.90 -6.56
C GLY A 387 11.99 -14.36 -7.73
N ASN A 388 12.71 -13.25 -7.54
CA ASN A 388 13.58 -12.65 -8.55
C ASN A 388 12.88 -12.42 -9.91
N ILE A 389 11.62 -12.02 -9.91
CA ILE A 389 10.74 -12.02 -11.09
C ILE A 389 11.38 -11.27 -12.27
N ARG A 390 11.21 -11.81 -13.48
CA ARG A 390 11.64 -11.13 -14.72
C ARG A 390 10.82 -11.47 -15.94
N PRO A 391 10.86 -10.62 -16.97
CA PRO A 391 10.41 -10.97 -18.31
C PRO A 391 11.30 -12.04 -18.94
N ALA A 392 10.71 -12.92 -19.75
CA ALA A 392 11.42 -13.97 -20.50
C ALA A 392 10.79 -14.17 -21.89
N TYR A 393 11.46 -14.95 -22.74
CA TYR A 393 10.90 -15.41 -24.01
C TYR A 393 10.93 -16.94 -24.11
N LEU A 394 9.85 -17.54 -24.62
CA LEU A 394 9.91 -18.82 -25.32
C LEU A 394 9.91 -18.57 -26.83
N TYR A 395 10.63 -19.37 -27.61
CA TYR A 395 10.66 -19.23 -29.06
C TYR A 395 10.90 -20.56 -29.78
N ASP A 396 10.23 -20.74 -30.92
CA ASP A 396 10.38 -21.95 -31.74
C ASP A 396 11.71 -21.90 -32.51
N PRO A 397 12.72 -22.71 -32.12
CA PRO A 397 14.04 -22.69 -32.75
C PRO A 397 14.02 -23.23 -34.18
N SER A 398 12.90 -23.83 -34.63
CA SER A 398 12.73 -24.28 -36.01
C SER A 398 12.32 -23.16 -36.98
N VAL A 399 11.96 -21.97 -36.46
CA VAL A 399 11.50 -20.82 -37.27
C VAL A 399 12.42 -19.62 -37.11
N VAL A 400 12.83 -19.30 -35.88
CA VAL A 400 13.64 -18.12 -35.56
C VAL A 400 14.81 -18.45 -34.65
N ARG A 401 15.82 -17.59 -34.66
CA ARG A 401 16.93 -17.60 -33.71
C ARG A 401 17.33 -16.19 -33.32
N LEU A 402 18.03 -16.05 -32.19
CA LEU A 402 18.62 -14.78 -31.79
C LEU A 402 19.75 -14.39 -32.75
N ARG A 403 19.68 -13.18 -33.30
CA ARG A 403 20.71 -12.64 -34.20
C ARG A 403 21.98 -12.31 -33.42
N ASN A 404 23.13 -12.80 -33.86
CA ASN A 404 24.42 -12.53 -33.21
C ASN A 404 24.44 -12.82 -31.70
N TYR A 405 23.86 -13.94 -31.27
CA TYR A 405 23.70 -14.30 -29.86
C TYR A 405 24.91 -13.97 -28.97
N ASN A 406 24.71 -13.06 -28.02
CA ASN A 406 25.68 -12.55 -27.07
C ASN A 406 24.96 -11.95 -25.84
N PRO A 407 24.40 -12.78 -24.94
CA PRO A 407 23.58 -12.31 -23.83
C PRO A 407 24.36 -11.34 -22.93
N GLY A 408 23.68 -10.29 -22.46
CA GLY A 408 24.20 -9.40 -21.40
C GLY A 408 24.07 -10.02 -20.01
N SER A 409 24.67 -9.37 -19.01
CA SER A 409 24.42 -9.65 -17.59
C SER A 409 23.35 -8.73 -16.99
N SER A 410 22.99 -8.95 -15.73
CA SER A 410 22.03 -8.14 -14.95
C SER A 410 22.35 -6.63 -14.91
N THR A 411 23.62 -6.26 -15.12
CA THR A 411 24.10 -4.87 -15.04
C THR A 411 24.54 -4.30 -16.40
N ASP A 412 24.53 -5.12 -17.45
CA ASP A 412 24.91 -4.68 -18.79
C ASP A 412 23.77 -3.94 -19.49
N SER A 413 23.97 -2.64 -19.73
CA SER A 413 23.04 -1.86 -20.55
C SER A 413 23.22 -2.19 -22.03
N THR A 414 22.11 -2.55 -22.68
CA THR A 414 22.08 -2.80 -24.12
C THR A 414 21.93 -1.50 -24.89
N SER A 415 22.58 -1.41 -26.05
CA SER A 415 22.50 -0.28 -26.96
C SER A 415 22.33 -0.75 -28.40
N VAL A 416 21.74 0.10 -29.24
CA VAL A 416 21.62 -0.12 -30.68
C VAL A 416 22.91 0.36 -31.35
N LEU A 417 23.59 -0.53 -32.06
CA LEU A 417 24.81 -0.23 -32.80
C LEU A 417 24.51 0.42 -34.15
N SER A 418 25.52 1.02 -34.78
CA SER A 418 25.36 1.75 -36.04
C SER A 418 24.89 0.88 -37.22
N ASP A 419 25.06 -0.44 -37.15
CA ASP A 419 24.57 -1.39 -38.15
C ASP A 419 23.18 -1.95 -37.81
N GLY A 420 22.54 -1.42 -36.77
CA GLY A 420 21.25 -1.85 -36.23
C GLY A 420 21.32 -3.11 -35.36
N SER A 421 22.47 -3.73 -35.16
CA SER A 421 22.56 -4.85 -34.21
C SER A 421 22.50 -4.37 -32.76
N LEU A 422 22.09 -5.23 -31.84
CA LEU A 422 22.16 -4.95 -30.40
C LEU A 422 23.57 -5.23 -29.88
N SER A 423 24.07 -4.41 -28.94
CA SER A 423 25.37 -4.65 -28.28
C SER A 423 25.38 -5.93 -27.45
N TYR A 424 24.23 -6.31 -26.90
CA TYR A 424 23.96 -7.59 -26.24
C TYR A 424 22.61 -8.12 -26.72
N ASN A 425 22.53 -9.41 -27.02
CA ASN A 425 21.31 -10.06 -27.51
C ASN A 425 21.14 -11.49 -26.96
N PRO A 426 20.14 -11.73 -26.08
CA PRO A 426 19.25 -10.72 -25.51
C PRO A 426 19.98 -9.73 -24.59
N GLY A 427 19.30 -8.66 -24.19
CA GLY A 427 19.88 -7.61 -23.39
C GLY A 427 18.84 -6.85 -22.56
N LEU A 428 19.28 -6.14 -21.51
CA LEU A 428 18.42 -5.27 -20.70
C LEU A 428 18.49 -3.81 -21.17
N ILE A 429 17.35 -3.11 -21.10
CA ILE A 429 17.25 -1.67 -21.41
C ILE A 429 17.57 -0.86 -20.15
N ASP A 430 18.74 -0.21 -20.15
CA ASP A 430 19.20 0.72 -19.10
C ASP A 430 18.96 0.18 -17.66
N PRO A 431 19.51 -1.00 -17.31
CA PRO A 431 19.18 -1.71 -16.06
C PRO A 431 19.59 -0.96 -14.78
N SER A 432 20.40 0.09 -14.89
CA SER A 432 20.81 0.96 -13.77
C SER A 432 19.95 2.22 -13.60
N ASN A 433 18.92 2.39 -14.42
CA ASN A 433 18.02 3.54 -14.34
C ASN A 433 17.13 3.44 -13.09
N GLU A 434 16.94 4.56 -12.39
CA GLU A 434 16.10 4.64 -11.18
C GLU A 434 14.61 4.30 -11.46
N ALA A 435 14.17 4.38 -12.71
CA ALA A 435 12.84 3.91 -13.13
C ALA A 435 12.62 2.40 -12.84
N TRP A 436 13.70 1.62 -12.69
CA TRP A 436 13.65 0.19 -12.41
C TRP A 436 13.94 -0.16 -10.95
N ASP A 437 14.04 0.83 -10.06
CA ASP A 437 14.20 0.59 -8.63
C ASP A 437 13.01 -0.25 -8.13
N ASP A 438 13.31 -1.43 -7.56
CA ASP A 438 12.32 -2.41 -7.10
C ASP A 438 11.28 -2.78 -8.19
N SER A 439 11.74 -2.88 -9.44
CA SER A 439 10.88 -3.21 -10.59
C SER A 439 11.60 -4.00 -11.69
N ARG A 440 10.81 -4.61 -12.57
CA ARG A 440 11.31 -5.55 -13.58
C ARG A 440 11.97 -4.77 -14.73
N LYS A 441 13.22 -5.13 -15.01
CA LYS A 441 14.01 -4.53 -16.08
C LYS A 441 13.54 -5.08 -17.45
N PRO A 442 13.24 -4.23 -18.45
CA PRO A 442 12.77 -4.70 -19.75
C PRO A 442 13.81 -5.53 -20.51
N LEU A 443 13.37 -6.66 -21.07
CA LEU A 443 14.20 -7.56 -21.86
C LEU A 443 14.01 -7.27 -23.36
N VAL A 444 15.09 -6.91 -24.05
CA VAL A 444 15.10 -6.74 -25.51
C VAL A 444 15.78 -7.92 -26.19
N ALA A 445 15.21 -8.35 -27.32
CA ALA A 445 15.84 -9.32 -28.21
C ALA A 445 15.72 -8.90 -29.69
N GLN A 446 16.73 -9.26 -30.47
CA GLN A 446 16.71 -9.15 -31.93
C GLN A 446 16.71 -10.54 -32.55
N TRP A 447 15.72 -10.82 -33.37
CA TRP A 447 15.50 -12.13 -33.98
C TRP A 447 15.88 -12.12 -35.45
N GLU A 448 16.23 -13.29 -35.97
CA GLU A 448 16.38 -13.56 -37.39
C GLU A 448 15.70 -14.86 -37.80
N THR A 449 15.09 -14.87 -38.98
CA THR A 449 14.62 -16.12 -39.61
C THR A 449 15.80 -17.03 -39.90
N LEU A 450 15.59 -18.35 -39.90
CA LEU A 450 16.71 -19.31 -40.04
C LEU A 450 17.52 -19.15 -41.34
N ASP A 451 16.91 -18.59 -42.39
CA ASP A 451 17.57 -18.27 -43.67
C ASP A 451 18.42 -16.98 -43.63
N GLY A 452 18.42 -16.26 -42.50
CA GLY A 452 19.17 -15.04 -42.26
C GLY A 452 18.70 -13.82 -43.04
N LYS A 453 17.50 -13.86 -43.65
CA LYS A 453 17.04 -12.78 -44.53
C LYS A 453 16.21 -11.71 -43.83
N ASN A 454 15.47 -12.06 -42.79
CA ASN A 454 14.52 -11.15 -42.15
C ASN A 454 14.86 -11.01 -40.68
N THR A 455 14.82 -9.77 -40.17
CA THR A 455 15.13 -9.46 -38.77
C THR A 455 14.05 -8.58 -38.16
N PHE A 456 13.80 -8.74 -36.86
CA PHE A 456 12.86 -7.91 -36.11
C PHE A 456 13.30 -7.81 -34.64
N TYR A 457 12.77 -6.82 -33.93
CA TYR A 457 13.05 -6.56 -32.51
C TYR A 457 11.81 -6.83 -31.68
N THR A 458 12.03 -7.39 -30.50
CA THR A 458 11.02 -7.53 -29.46
C THR A 458 11.52 -6.88 -28.18
N ILE A 459 10.62 -6.22 -27.44
CA ILE A 459 10.90 -5.64 -26.13
C ILE A 459 9.81 -6.10 -25.18
N ASN A 460 10.16 -6.97 -24.23
CA ASN A 460 9.26 -7.50 -23.23
C ASN A 460 9.32 -6.64 -21.97
N VAL A 461 8.19 -6.06 -21.59
CA VAL A 461 8.06 -5.17 -20.43
C VAL A 461 7.25 -5.83 -19.33
N HIS A 462 7.53 -5.41 -18.09
CA HIS A 462 6.66 -5.66 -16.96
C HIS A 462 6.79 -4.47 -16.01
N PHE A 463 5.88 -3.51 -16.08
CA PHE A 463 5.99 -2.26 -15.33
C PHE A 463 5.54 -2.39 -13.88
N THR A 464 5.86 -1.40 -13.06
CA THR A 464 5.49 -1.40 -11.63
C THR A 464 3.97 -1.39 -11.46
N SER A 465 3.48 -2.28 -10.60
CA SER A 465 2.06 -2.44 -10.34
C SER A 465 1.41 -1.21 -9.73
N LYS A 466 0.08 -1.17 -9.77
CA LYS A 466 -0.74 -0.06 -9.25
C LYS A 466 -0.96 -0.15 -7.74
N TYR A 467 -0.01 -0.73 -6.98
CA TYR A 467 -0.09 -0.83 -5.53
C TYR A 467 -0.26 0.56 -4.88
N ASP A 468 -0.86 0.64 -3.69
CA ASP A 468 -1.23 1.90 -3.01
C ASP A 468 -2.29 2.77 -3.72
N SER A 469 -2.91 2.29 -4.80
CA SER A 469 -4.07 2.96 -5.39
C SER A 469 -5.25 2.99 -4.42
N THR A 470 -6.06 4.05 -4.48
CA THR A 470 -7.34 4.10 -3.76
C THR A 470 -8.47 3.52 -4.61
N SER A 471 -9.57 3.10 -3.99
CA SER A 471 -10.76 2.66 -4.74
C SER A 471 -11.27 3.76 -5.67
N LEU A 472 -11.89 3.36 -6.78
CA LEU A 472 -12.54 4.27 -7.73
C LEU A 472 -13.69 5.08 -7.09
N GLU A 473 -14.23 4.56 -5.98
CA GLU A 473 -15.28 5.20 -5.15
C GLU A 473 -14.72 5.79 -3.84
N GLY A 474 -13.42 6.07 -3.79
CA GLY A 474 -12.72 6.62 -2.64
C GLY A 474 -13.00 8.11 -2.40
N ASP A 475 -12.66 8.56 -1.19
CA ASP A 475 -12.72 9.97 -0.75
C ASP A 475 -11.79 10.89 -1.57
N PRO A 476 -10.54 10.51 -1.89
CA PRO A 476 -9.68 11.28 -2.79
C PRO A 476 -10.20 11.35 -4.23
N ARG A 477 -10.31 12.57 -4.79
CA ARG A 477 -10.79 12.82 -6.17
C ARG A 477 -9.77 13.66 -6.97
N PRO A 478 -9.41 13.24 -8.20
CA PRO A 478 -9.55 11.89 -8.71
C PRO A 478 -8.91 10.85 -7.78
N PRO A 479 -9.29 9.56 -7.85
CA PRO A 479 -8.60 8.49 -7.13
C PRO A 479 -7.07 8.55 -7.27
N VAL A 480 -6.35 8.07 -6.26
CA VAL A 480 -4.91 7.90 -6.34
C VAL A 480 -4.62 6.72 -7.27
N ASN A 481 -3.95 6.99 -8.39
CA ASN A 481 -3.32 5.98 -9.24
C ASN A 481 -1.88 5.74 -8.73
N GLY A 482 -1.69 4.69 -7.94
CA GLY A 482 -0.43 4.39 -7.25
C GLY A 482 0.72 4.11 -8.22
N TRP A 483 1.91 4.61 -7.88
CA TRP A 483 3.16 4.47 -8.66
C TRP A 483 3.09 4.94 -10.12
N VAL A 484 2.12 5.81 -10.45
CA VAL A 484 1.94 6.31 -11.83
C VAL A 484 3.15 7.08 -12.34
N GLU A 485 3.82 7.88 -11.50
CA GLU A 485 5.03 8.62 -11.88
C GLU A 485 6.17 7.67 -12.30
N ASN A 486 6.35 6.56 -11.56
CA ASN A 486 7.31 5.52 -11.92
C ASN A 486 6.98 4.91 -13.27
N ARG A 487 5.71 4.55 -13.53
CA ARG A 487 5.29 4.01 -14.84
C ARG A 487 5.50 5.01 -15.98
N VAL A 488 5.29 6.30 -15.75
CA VAL A 488 5.61 7.36 -16.73
C VAL A 488 7.11 7.35 -17.06
N ASP A 489 7.97 7.23 -16.06
CA ASP A 489 9.42 7.23 -16.31
C ASP A 489 9.91 5.92 -16.96
N GLN A 490 9.33 4.78 -16.58
CA GLN A 490 9.54 3.48 -17.25
C GLN A 490 9.14 3.55 -18.73
N ALA A 491 7.97 4.12 -19.03
CA ALA A 491 7.49 4.35 -20.39
C ALA A 491 8.48 5.17 -21.21
N LYS A 492 8.99 6.29 -20.68
CA LYS A 492 9.99 7.13 -21.37
C LYS A 492 11.29 6.39 -21.65
N VAL A 493 11.79 5.60 -20.70
CA VAL A 493 13.05 4.84 -20.87
C VAL A 493 12.91 3.84 -22.02
N VAL A 494 11.81 3.08 -22.06
CA VAL A 494 11.54 2.12 -23.14
C VAL A 494 11.31 2.84 -24.46
N ALA A 495 10.50 3.90 -24.48
CA ALA A 495 10.22 4.70 -25.68
C ALA A 495 11.52 5.27 -26.30
N LYS A 496 12.41 5.80 -25.46
CA LYS A 496 13.72 6.27 -25.90
C LYS A 496 14.56 5.16 -26.54
N PHE A 497 14.57 3.96 -25.96
CA PHE A 497 15.26 2.83 -26.57
C PHE A 497 14.65 2.46 -27.94
N VAL A 498 13.32 2.41 -28.04
CA VAL A 498 12.62 2.20 -29.33
C VAL A 498 13.02 3.24 -30.37
N THR A 499 13.03 4.53 -30.01
CA THR A 499 13.44 5.59 -30.94
C THR A 499 14.88 5.43 -31.41
N SER A 500 15.78 4.91 -30.57
CA SER A 500 17.16 4.63 -31.00
C SER A 500 17.26 3.54 -32.08
N ILE A 501 16.34 2.57 -32.10
CA ILE A 501 16.22 1.61 -33.20
C ILE A 501 15.74 2.31 -34.47
N LEU A 502 14.68 3.12 -34.35
CA LEU A 502 14.06 3.83 -35.47
C LEU A 502 14.99 4.91 -36.08
N ASP A 503 15.87 5.50 -35.30
CA ASP A 503 16.86 6.47 -35.75
C ASP A 503 17.93 5.81 -36.66
N VAL A 504 18.24 4.53 -36.43
CA VAL A 504 19.13 3.74 -37.29
C VAL A 504 18.38 3.22 -38.51
N ASN A 505 17.16 2.72 -38.32
CA ASN A 505 16.30 2.23 -39.39
C ASN A 505 14.82 2.58 -39.12
N SER A 506 14.30 3.55 -39.87
CA SER A 506 12.90 4.00 -39.72
C SER A 506 11.87 2.93 -40.11
N ASP A 507 12.28 1.93 -40.89
CA ASP A 507 11.45 0.81 -41.34
C ASP A 507 11.71 -0.46 -40.48
N ALA A 508 12.36 -0.32 -39.32
CA ALA A 508 12.59 -1.43 -38.40
C ALA A 508 11.26 -2.03 -37.93
N LYS A 509 11.19 -3.35 -37.93
CA LYS A 509 10.07 -4.14 -37.40
C LYS A 509 10.26 -4.28 -35.89
N ILE A 510 9.50 -3.53 -35.11
CA ILE A 510 9.60 -3.47 -33.64
C ILE A 510 8.26 -3.86 -33.03
N ILE A 511 8.30 -4.74 -32.05
CA ILE A 511 7.17 -5.11 -31.19
C ILE A 511 7.58 -4.86 -29.74
N THR A 512 6.83 -4.05 -29.01
CA THR A 512 6.94 -3.93 -27.55
C THR A 512 5.66 -4.50 -26.96
N ALA A 513 5.77 -5.50 -26.08
CA ALA A 513 4.60 -6.13 -25.47
C ALA A 513 4.88 -6.58 -24.04
N GLY A 514 3.81 -6.87 -23.30
CA GLY A 514 3.85 -7.34 -21.92
C GLY A 514 2.89 -6.57 -21.02
N ASP A 515 3.05 -6.79 -19.71
CA ASP A 515 2.25 -6.16 -18.68
C ASP A 515 2.77 -4.74 -18.41
N PHE A 516 2.04 -3.73 -18.91
CA PHE A 516 2.38 -2.32 -18.66
C PHE A 516 1.79 -1.80 -17.34
N ASN A 517 0.96 -2.59 -16.64
CA ASN A 517 0.27 -2.20 -15.41
C ASN A 517 -0.48 -0.86 -15.54
N GLU A 518 -0.93 -0.51 -16.74
CA GLU A 518 -1.66 0.73 -17.00
C GLU A 518 -2.55 0.62 -18.24
N TYR A 519 -3.59 1.45 -18.31
CA TYR A 519 -4.53 1.47 -19.42
C TYR A 519 -4.02 2.36 -20.57
N ALA A 520 -4.35 1.99 -21.81
CA ALA A 520 -3.90 2.69 -23.02
C ALA A 520 -4.27 4.19 -23.07
N PHE A 521 -5.32 4.59 -22.35
CA PHE A 521 -5.83 5.96 -22.29
C PHE A 521 -5.36 6.75 -21.04
N VAL A 522 -4.38 6.24 -20.29
CA VAL A 522 -3.82 6.91 -19.11
C VAL A 522 -2.38 7.36 -19.40
N GLU A 523 -1.95 8.43 -18.74
CA GLU A 523 -0.72 9.18 -19.05
C GLU A 523 0.53 8.34 -19.34
N PRO A 524 0.90 7.29 -18.57
CA PRO A 524 2.08 6.47 -18.90
C PRO A 524 2.07 5.90 -20.33
N LEU A 525 0.92 5.43 -20.81
CA LEU A 525 0.84 4.83 -22.15
C LEU A 525 0.61 5.85 -23.25
N GLU A 526 -0.04 6.98 -22.96
CA GLU A 526 -0.08 8.13 -23.87
C GLU A 526 1.35 8.69 -24.11
N VAL A 527 2.16 8.79 -23.05
CA VAL A 527 3.58 9.16 -23.12
C VAL A 527 4.35 8.11 -23.91
N PHE A 528 4.17 6.81 -23.62
CA PHE A 528 4.83 5.74 -24.35
C PHE A 528 4.56 5.81 -25.86
N VAL A 529 3.28 5.90 -26.27
CA VAL A 529 2.88 5.95 -27.69
C VAL A 529 3.44 7.20 -28.36
N SER A 530 3.30 8.37 -27.72
CA SER A 530 3.74 9.64 -28.30
C SER A 530 5.27 9.72 -28.47
N GLU A 531 6.04 9.20 -27.53
CA GLU A 531 7.51 9.24 -27.58
C GLU A 531 8.11 8.11 -28.41
N SER A 532 7.57 6.88 -28.33
CA SER A 532 8.10 5.71 -29.04
C SER A 532 7.78 5.70 -30.54
N LYS A 533 6.72 6.41 -30.95
CA LYS A 533 6.13 6.38 -32.30
C LYS A 533 5.57 5.02 -32.72
N LEU A 534 5.41 4.08 -31.77
CA LEU A 534 4.70 2.84 -31.99
C LEU A 534 3.19 3.10 -31.98
N GLN A 535 2.43 2.17 -32.54
CA GLN A 535 0.97 2.20 -32.57
C GLN A 535 0.42 1.05 -31.74
N ASP A 536 -0.65 1.31 -31.02
CA ASP A 536 -1.42 0.30 -30.30
C ASP A 536 -1.99 -0.73 -31.29
N LEU A 537 -1.67 -2.01 -31.09
CA LEU A 537 -2.11 -3.07 -31.98
C LEU A 537 -3.62 -3.33 -31.89
N GLU A 538 -4.26 -3.10 -30.74
CA GLU A 538 -5.71 -3.23 -30.59
C GLU A 538 -6.42 -2.23 -31.52
N GLU A 539 -5.91 -1.01 -31.61
CA GLU A 539 -6.41 0.01 -32.54
C GLU A 539 -6.11 -0.33 -34.00
N VAL A 540 -4.88 -0.76 -34.30
CA VAL A 540 -4.45 -1.11 -35.66
C VAL A 540 -5.29 -2.25 -36.23
N THR A 541 -5.63 -3.24 -35.41
CA THR A 541 -6.38 -4.42 -35.82
C THR A 541 -7.90 -4.24 -35.70
N GLY A 542 -8.34 -3.15 -35.07
CA GLY A 542 -9.74 -2.77 -34.98
C GLY A 542 -10.53 -3.59 -33.95
N ILE A 543 -9.88 -4.01 -32.86
CA ILE A 543 -10.57 -4.65 -31.72
C ILE A 543 -11.54 -3.59 -31.13
N PRO A 544 -12.84 -3.91 -30.98
CA PRO A 544 -13.81 -3.00 -30.37
C PRO A 544 -13.37 -2.60 -28.97
N ALA A 545 -13.58 -1.35 -28.57
CA ALA A 545 -13.14 -0.86 -27.25
C ALA A 545 -13.73 -1.65 -26.07
N THR A 546 -14.90 -2.27 -26.22
CA THR A 546 -15.52 -3.13 -25.21
C THR A 546 -14.88 -4.53 -25.13
N GLU A 547 -14.11 -4.94 -26.13
CA GLU A 547 -13.43 -6.24 -26.17
C GLU A 547 -11.91 -6.12 -25.92
N ARG A 548 -11.45 -4.95 -25.48
CA ARG A 548 -10.06 -4.69 -25.09
C ARG A 548 -9.89 -4.90 -23.60
N TYR A 549 -9.65 -6.15 -23.20
CA TYR A 549 -9.35 -6.49 -21.82
C TYR A 549 -8.52 -7.75 -21.76
N THR A 550 -7.64 -7.80 -20.77
CA THR A 550 -6.80 -8.95 -20.45
C THR A 550 -6.86 -9.27 -18.95
N TYR A 551 -7.56 -8.46 -18.15
CA TYR A 551 -7.57 -8.56 -16.70
C TYR A 551 -9.00 -8.34 -16.17
N LEU A 552 -9.32 -8.93 -15.02
CA LEU A 552 -10.60 -8.69 -14.34
C LEU A 552 -10.34 -8.22 -12.90
N TYR A 553 -10.75 -6.99 -12.59
CA TYR A 553 -10.56 -6.41 -11.26
C TYR A 553 -11.77 -5.62 -10.81
N ASN A 554 -12.27 -5.94 -9.61
CA ASN A 554 -13.50 -5.37 -9.06
C ASN A 554 -14.65 -5.39 -10.09
N GLN A 555 -15.18 -4.22 -10.47
CA GLN A 555 -16.28 -4.07 -11.41
C GLN A 555 -15.86 -4.04 -12.88
N ASN A 556 -14.56 -4.07 -13.20
CA ASN A 556 -14.04 -3.78 -14.53
C ASN A 556 -13.34 -4.98 -15.16
N CYS A 557 -13.64 -5.21 -16.44
CA CYS A 557 -12.70 -5.83 -17.36
C CYS A 557 -11.69 -4.74 -17.79
N GLU A 558 -10.41 -4.98 -17.54
CA GLU A 558 -9.31 -4.02 -17.70
C GLU A 558 -8.29 -4.51 -18.74
N SER A 559 -7.62 -3.59 -19.42
CA SER A 559 -6.51 -3.89 -20.34
C SER A 559 -5.19 -3.42 -19.75
N LEU A 560 -4.39 -4.36 -19.24
CA LEU A 560 -3.07 -4.10 -18.64
C LEU A 560 -1.92 -4.63 -19.52
N ASP A 561 -2.20 -5.65 -20.32
CA ASP A 561 -1.25 -6.26 -21.25
C ASP A 561 -1.46 -5.69 -22.64
N HIS A 562 -0.44 -5.02 -23.18
CA HIS A 562 -0.55 -4.30 -24.44
C HIS A 562 0.49 -4.78 -25.44
N MET A 563 0.17 -4.67 -26.73
CA MET A 563 1.15 -4.86 -27.81
C MET A 563 1.23 -3.61 -28.67
N TYR A 564 2.40 -2.98 -28.70
CA TYR A 564 2.69 -1.80 -29.51
C TYR A 564 3.66 -2.14 -30.63
N VAL A 565 3.35 -1.67 -31.85
CA VAL A 565 4.08 -2.05 -33.05
C VAL A 565 4.53 -0.85 -33.89
N SER A 566 5.68 -0.99 -34.52
CA SER A 566 6.18 -0.03 -35.52
C SER A 566 5.26 0.02 -36.75
N SER A 567 5.26 1.13 -37.48
CA SER A 567 4.48 1.25 -38.73
C SER A 567 4.81 0.18 -39.79
N ALA A 568 6.00 -0.41 -39.73
CA ALA A 568 6.41 -1.50 -40.63
C ALA A 568 5.59 -2.79 -40.44
N LEU A 569 4.91 -2.94 -39.30
CA LEU A 569 4.17 -4.15 -38.94
C LEU A 569 2.66 -4.00 -38.96
N THR A 570 2.11 -2.81 -39.21
CA THR A 570 0.65 -2.60 -39.14
C THR A 570 -0.12 -3.23 -40.30
N SER A 571 0.50 -3.29 -41.48
CA SER A 571 -0.16 -3.78 -42.70
C SER A 571 -0.42 -5.29 -42.63
N GLY A 572 -1.69 -5.67 -42.47
CA GLY A 572 -2.12 -7.07 -42.44
C GLY A 572 -1.89 -7.76 -41.10
N ALA A 573 -1.54 -6.99 -40.05
CA ALA A 573 -1.50 -7.50 -38.70
C ALA A 573 -2.88 -7.99 -38.24
N LYS A 574 -2.87 -8.99 -37.37
CA LYS A 574 -4.06 -9.50 -36.69
C LYS A 574 -3.74 -9.74 -35.23
N MET A 575 -4.76 -9.68 -34.38
CA MET A 575 -4.64 -9.86 -32.94
C MET A 575 -5.91 -10.50 -32.40
N GLU A 576 -5.77 -11.37 -31.41
CA GLU A 576 -6.86 -12.00 -30.67
C GLU A 576 -6.49 -12.08 -29.18
N HIS A 577 -7.35 -11.60 -28.30
CA HIS A 577 -7.29 -11.92 -26.87
C HIS A 577 -7.95 -13.29 -26.64
N ILE A 578 -7.30 -14.12 -25.82
CA ILE A 578 -7.69 -15.50 -25.58
C ILE A 578 -8.13 -15.62 -24.12
N HIS A 579 -9.42 -15.43 -23.88
CA HIS A 579 -9.97 -15.32 -22.52
C HIS A 579 -10.14 -16.65 -21.79
N VAL A 580 -9.03 -17.29 -21.45
CA VAL A 580 -8.98 -18.57 -20.72
C VAL A 580 -9.08 -18.41 -19.21
N ASN A 581 -8.86 -17.21 -18.68
CA ASN A 581 -8.76 -16.92 -17.24
C ASN A 581 -9.86 -15.98 -16.73
N SER A 582 -10.21 -14.91 -17.45
CA SER A 582 -11.18 -13.92 -16.93
C SER A 582 -12.58 -14.48 -16.70
N TRP A 583 -12.98 -15.50 -17.46
CA TRP A 583 -14.36 -16.00 -17.46
C TRP A 583 -14.59 -17.19 -16.52
N VAL A 584 -13.52 -17.83 -16.06
CA VAL A 584 -13.62 -19.01 -15.18
C VAL A 584 -13.88 -18.59 -13.72
N SER A 585 -14.12 -19.56 -12.84
CA SER A 585 -14.17 -19.26 -11.41
C SER A 585 -12.77 -18.97 -10.88
N MET A 586 -12.67 -18.34 -9.70
CA MET A 586 -11.38 -18.07 -9.07
C MET A 586 -10.58 -19.35 -8.78
N ASP A 587 -11.25 -20.49 -8.52
CA ASP A 587 -10.58 -21.78 -8.29
C ASP A 587 -10.08 -22.44 -9.59
N ASP A 588 -10.70 -22.11 -10.72
CA ASP A 588 -10.38 -22.66 -12.05
C ASP A 588 -9.35 -21.81 -12.81
N GLU A 589 -9.09 -20.59 -12.33
CA GLU A 589 -8.15 -19.64 -12.91
C GLU A 589 -6.70 -20.13 -12.78
N LEU A 590 -5.93 -20.04 -13.87
CA LEU A 590 -4.52 -20.47 -13.87
C LEU A 590 -3.53 -19.32 -13.81
N SER A 591 -3.97 -18.12 -14.16
CA SER A 591 -3.28 -16.83 -14.00
C SER A 591 -4.36 -15.75 -14.03
N ASP A 592 -4.15 -14.64 -13.35
CA ASP A 592 -5.08 -13.50 -13.34
C ASP A 592 -5.12 -12.68 -14.65
N HIS A 593 -4.24 -12.99 -15.60
CA HIS A 593 -4.19 -12.36 -16.93
C HIS A 593 -4.66 -13.30 -18.03
N ASP A 594 -5.35 -12.78 -19.03
CA ASP A 594 -5.66 -13.47 -20.28
C ASP A 594 -4.53 -13.27 -21.31
N PRO A 595 -4.07 -14.35 -21.97
CA PRO A 595 -3.07 -14.26 -23.01
C PRO A 595 -3.58 -13.62 -24.30
N THR A 596 -2.64 -13.06 -25.06
CA THR A 596 -2.89 -12.46 -26.37
C THR A 596 -2.05 -13.12 -27.45
N VAL A 597 -2.59 -13.29 -28.66
CA VAL A 597 -1.83 -13.73 -29.85
C VAL A 597 -1.99 -12.74 -30.99
N ALA A 598 -0.87 -12.34 -31.58
CA ALA A 598 -0.80 -11.53 -32.78
C ALA A 598 -0.13 -12.27 -33.94
N LEU A 599 -0.48 -11.89 -35.17
CA LEU A 599 0.10 -12.42 -36.39
C LEU A 599 0.68 -11.29 -37.25
N PHE A 600 1.93 -11.46 -37.68
CA PHE A 600 2.65 -10.48 -38.47
C PHE A 600 3.30 -11.09 -39.72
N ASN A 601 3.42 -10.25 -40.74
CA ASN A 601 4.30 -10.48 -41.88
C ASN A 601 5.66 -9.84 -41.63
N MET A 602 6.65 -10.66 -41.31
CA MET A 602 8.05 -10.28 -41.08
C MET A 602 8.90 -10.32 -42.35
N CYS A 603 8.36 -10.66 -43.52
CA CYS A 603 9.15 -10.68 -44.75
C CYS A 603 9.58 -9.26 -45.14
N ASP A 604 10.80 -9.10 -45.61
CA ASP A 604 11.21 -7.87 -46.29
C ASP A 604 10.45 -7.75 -47.62
N GLY A 605 9.82 -6.61 -47.87
CA GLY A 605 9.15 -6.34 -49.14
C GLY A 605 10.15 -6.32 -50.31
N PRO A 606 9.69 -6.40 -51.58
CA PRO A 606 10.57 -6.15 -52.72
C PRO A 606 11.19 -4.77 -52.55
N GLN A 607 12.52 -4.73 -52.38
CA GLN A 607 13.33 -3.53 -52.20
C GLN A 607 13.04 -2.52 -53.31
N THR A 608 12.10 -1.60 -53.09
CA THR A 608 11.94 -0.44 -53.96
C THR A 608 12.98 0.58 -53.51
N PHE A 609 14.14 0.57 -54.15
CA PHE A 609 15.11 1.64 -54.02
C PHE A 609 14.45 2.95 -54.48
N ARG A 610 13.86 3.70 -53.54
CA ARG A 610 13.64 5.13 -53.74
C ARG A 610 15.01 5.78 -53.67
N ALA A 611 15.59 6.05 -54.83
CA ALA A 611 16.74 6.93 -54.94
C ALA A 611 16.38 8.26 -54.25
N LEU A 612 17.10 8.59 -53.18
CA LEU A 612 17.04 9.91 -52.55
C LEU A 612 17.34 10.95 -53.64
N PRO A 613 16.49 11.98 -53.86
CA PRO A 613 16.85 13.07 -54.73
C PRO A 613 18.04 13.81 -54.13
N SER A 614 19.09 13.98 -54.93
CA SER A 614 20.31 14.69 -54.56
C SER A 614 19.99 16.13 -54.13
N PRO A 615 20.61 16.67 -53.07
CA PRO A 615 20.41 18.07 -52.70
C PRO A 615 20.98 18.98 -53.79
N PRO A 616 20.31 20.11 -54.12
CA PRO A 616 20.82 21.03 -55.13
C PRO A 616 22.04 21.77 -54.55
N VAL A 617 23.21 21.53 -55.15
CA VAL A 617 24.40 22.33 -54.94
C VAL A 617 24.19 23.72 -55.56
N ARG A 618 24.08 24.76 -54.73
CA ARG A 618 24.25 26.16 -55.16
C ARG A 618 25.59 26.69 -54.65
N LEU A 619 26.55 26.85 -55.57
CA LEU A 619 27.72 27.70 -55.38
C LEU A 619 27.28 29.17 -55.33
N VAL A 620 27.70 29.90 -54.31
CA VAL A 620 27.75 31.38 -54.34
C VAL A 620 29.20 31.81 -54.16
N SER A 621 29.72 32.49 -55.17
CA SER A 621 31.08 33.01 -55.26
C SER A 621 31.32 34.20 -54.34
N ILE A 622 32.49 34.21 -53.72
CA ILE A 622 33.05 35.32 -52.94
C ILE A 622 33.46 36.47 -53.87
N GLY A 623 33.03 37.69 -53.54
CA GLY A 623 33.57 38.94 -54.09
C GLY A 623 33.78 39.95 -52.97
N VAL A 624 35.03 40.28 -52.66
CA VAL A 624 35.45 41.26 -51.65
C VAL A 624 36.10 42.47 -52.35
N SER A 625 35.71 43.68 -51.96
CA SER A 625 36.54 44.90 -51.89
C SER A 625 35.72 46.00 -51.20
N SER A 626 36.02 46.38 -49.95
CA SER A 626 36.89 47.49 -49.52
C SER A 626 36.51 48.84 -50.16
N MET A 627 36.31 49.98 -49.50
CA MET A 627 36.71 50.51 -48.19
C MET A 627 35.97 51.86 -48.01
N GLY A 628 35.76 52.33 -46.77
CA GLY A 628 35.49 53.76 -46.52
C GLY A 628 34.65 54.08 -45.28
N THR A 629 35.28 54.11 -44.11
CA THR A 629 34.87 54.87 -42.90
C THR A 629 35.25 56.37 -43.06
N PRO A 630 34.97 57.33 -42.14
CA PRO A 630 34.45 57.21 -40.75
C PRO A 630 33.37 58.23 -40.31
N GLY A 631 32.72 58.01 -39.16
CA GLY A 631 32.00 59.07 -38.44
C GLY A 631 30.99 58.63 -37.39
N THR A 632 31.44 58.60 -36.13
CA THR A 632 30.74 58.66 -34.81
C THR A 632 29.23 58.97 -34.77
N LEU A 633 28.49 58.27 -33.88
CA LEU A 633 27.63 58.86 -32.81
C LEU A 633 26.97 57.78 -31.91
N THR A 634 26.82 58.15 -30.63
CA THR A 634 26.25 57.44 -29.46
C THR A 634 24.75 57.11 -29.56
N PRO A 635 24.22 56.09 -28.82
CA PRO A 635 22.79 55.78 -28.81
C PRO A 635 22.05 56.60 -27.73
N MET A 636 20.95 57.24 -28.13
CA MET A 636 19.96 57.85 -27.23
C MET A 636 18.62 57.12 -27.40
N SER A 637 18.08 56.67 -26.27
CA SER A 637 16.68 56.71 -25.83
C SER A 637 15.53 56.44 -26.83
N GLY A 638 14.62 55.54 -26.43
CA GLY A 638 13.19 55.80 -26.56
C GLY A 638 12.34 54.63 -27.03
N VAL A 639 11.86 53.82 -26.08
CA VAL A 639 10.55 53.17 -26.22
C VAL A 639 9.82 53.41 -24.91
N ALA A 640 8.73 54.18 -24.97
CA ALA A 640 7.83 54.41 -23.86
C ALA A 640 6.41 53.96 -24.25
N GLU A 641 5.77 53.36 -23.26
CA GLU A 641 4.46 52.70 -23.18
C GLU A 641 3.24 53.60 -23.50
N ILE A 642 2.05 52.96 -23.60
CA ILE A 642 0.91 53.08 -22.64
C ILE A 642 -0.32 52.32 -23.22
N VAL A 643 -0.77 51.18 -22.64
CA VAL A 643 -1.91 50.93 -21.67
C VAL A 643 -3.32 51.08 -22.30
N GLY A 644 -4.37 50.28 -22.03
CA GLY A 644 -4.72 49.22 -21.05
C GLY A 644 -5.98 48.46 -21.55
N SER A 645 -6.77 47.64 -20.85
CA SER A 645 -6.95 47.15 -19.46
C SER A 645 -7.84 45.89 -19.55
N TRP A 646 -7.86 44.93 -18.62
CA TRP A 646 -8.84 44.78 -17.52
C TRP A 646 -8.28 43.81 -16.45
N SER A 647 -8.78 43.95 -15.23
CA SER A 647 -8.14 43.73 -13.93
C SER A 647 -8.71 42.59 -13.08
N ASN A 648 -7.88 41.88 -12.30
CA ASN A 648 -8.06 41.76 -10.84
C ASN A 648 -6.82 41.13 -10.13
N PRO A 649 -6.52 41.47 -8.85
CA PRO A 649 -5.18 41.30 -8.28
C PRO A 649 -5.17 40.52 -6.96
N PHE A 650 -4.69 39.28 -6.92
CA PHE A 650 -4.10 38.66 -5.71
C PHE A 650 -3.09 37.58 -6.16
N PHE A 651 -1.96 37.48 -5.45
CA PHE A 651 -0.77 36.64 -5.72
C PHE A 651 0.28 37.20 -6.69
N ARG A 652 1.04 38.20 -6.21
CA ARG A 652 2.48 38.28 -6.49
C ARG A 652 3.23 37.74 -5.27
N GLN A 653 3.61 36.48 -5.30
CA GLN A 653 4.80 36.02 -4.60
C GLN A 653 5.66 35.30 -5.65
N SER A 654 6.73 35.97 -6.06
CA SER A 654 7.75 35.44 -6.95
C SER A 654 8.40 34.22 -6.30
N ALA A 655 8.03 33.03 -6.77
CA ALA A 655 8.74 31.79 -6.51
C ALA A 655 10.11 31.88 -7.20
N ARG A 656 11.16 32.02 -6.39
CA ARG A 656 12.50 31.62 -6.79
C ARG A 656 12.45 30.10 -6.98
N ILE A 657 12.64 29.62 -8.20
CA ILE A 657 12.96 28.22 -8.45
C ILE A 657 14.32 27.97 -7.79
N THR A 658 14.26 27.55 -6.53
CA THR A 658 15.34 26.81 -5.90
C THR A 658 15.00 25.37 -6.25
N ILE A 659 15.92 24.65 -6.90
CA ILE A 659 15.88 23.18 -6.87
C ILE A 659 15.84 22.83 -5.39
N MET A 660 14.66 22.52 -4.84
CA MET A 660 14.57 22.09 -3.45
C MET A 660 15.11 20.68 -3.46
N ALA A 661 16.39 20.55 -3.12
CA ALA A 661 16.91 19.27 -2.70
C ALA A 661 16.00 18.70 -1.60
N VAL A 662 15.69 17.41 -1.68
CA VAL A 662 14.79 16.71 -0.76
C VAL A 662 15.34 16.84 0.66
N ASP A 663 14.73 17.71 1.48
CA ASP A 663 15.16 18.05 2.83
C ASP A 663 14.17 17.49 3.87
N ARG A 664 14.61 16.47 4.61
CA ARG A 664 13.81 15.80 5.65
C ARG A 664 13.98 16.42 7.04
N SER A 665 14.73 17.51 7.17
CA SER A 665 15.00 18.13 8.47
C SER A 665 13.75 18.68 9.15
N LEU A 666 12.71 19.04 8.39
CA LEU A 666 11.42 19.48 8.94
C LEU A 666 10.68 18.33 9.64
N GLU A 667 10.67 17.13 9.05
CA GLU A 667 10.05 15.93 9.61
C GLU A 667 10.67 15.60 10.99
N VAL A 668 12.01 15.60 11.05
CA VAL A 668 12.78 15.33 12.28
C VAL A 668 12.39 16.29 13.41
N ARG A 669 12.25 17.59 13.11
CA ARG A 669 11.90 18.61 14.11
C ARG A 669 10.44 18.53 14.53
N ALA A 670 9.54 18.34 13.57
CA ALA A 670 8.10 18.30 13.82
C ALA A 670 7.75 17.13 14.77
N VAL A 671 8.26 15.93 14.48
CA VAL A 671 8.03 14.74 15.31
C VAL A 671 8.59 14.94 16.71
N ALA A 672 9.85 15.36 16.83
CA ALA A 672 10.48 15.58 18.14
C ALA A 672 9.72 16.60 18.99
N ALA A 673 9.22 17.69 18.40
CA ALA A 673 8.46 18.73 19.12
C ALA A 673 7.09 18.23 19.60
N VAL A 674 6.36 17.51 18.73
CA VAL A 674 4.99 17.03 19.03
C VAL A 674 5.00 15.99 20.14
N PHE A 675 5.83 14.95 20.03
CA PHE A 675 5.84 13.87 21.01
C PHE A 675 6.49 14.30 22.33
N PHE A 676 7.45 15.23 22.32
CA PHE A 676 7.96 15.84 23.54
C PHE A 676 6.89 16.64 24.28
N ALA A 677 6.09 17.45 23.58
CA ALA A 677 5.01 18.20 24.19
C ALA A 677 3.96 17.26 24.81
N LEU A 678 3.58 16.21 24.08
CA LEU A 678 2.62 15.20 24.53
C LEU A 678 3.09 14.44 25.79
N ALA A 679 4.34 13.95 25.77
CA ALA A 679 4.94 13.28 26.91
C ALA A 679 5.06 14.21 28.12
N SER A 680 5.47 15.46 27.91
CA SER A 680 5.61 16.47 28.98
C SER A 680 4.29 16.77 29.67
N VAL A 681 3.23 17.06 28.90
CA VAL A 681 1.91 17.38 29.44
C VAL A 681 1.39 16.22 30.29
N THR A 682 1.49 14.98 29.80
CA THR A 682 0.97 13.82 30.53
C THR A 682 1.78 13.46 31.75
N THR A 683 3.12 13.59 31.72
CA THR A 683 3.95 13.38 32.91
C THR A 683 3.72 14.47 33.96
N ILE A 684 3.54 15.74 33.58
CA ILE A 684 3.18 16.82 34.51
C ILE A 684 1.83 16.52 35.18
N LEU A 685 0.83 16.11 34.40
CA LEU A 685 -0.47 15.69 34.93
C LEU A 685 -0.33 14.50 35.89
N ARG A 686 0.51 13.51 35.56
CA ARG A 686 0.85 12.39 36.44
C ARG A 686 1.43 12.89 37.76
N CYS A 687 2.42 13.78 37.74
CA CYS A 687 2.99 14.37 38.95
C CYS A 687 1.94 15.12 39.79
N TYR A 688 1.08 15.92 39.15
CA TYR A 688 0.00 16.62 39.83
C TYR A 688 -0.98 15.65 40.52
N VAL A 689 -1.42 14.61 39.82
CA VAL A 689 -2.29 13.58 40.41
C VAL A 689 -1.62 12.91 41.61
N ARG A 690 -0.35 12.54 41.47
CA ARG A 690 0.34 11.70 42.45
C ARG A 690 0.83 12.50 43.66
N LEU A 691 1.17 13.77 43.50
CA LEU A 691 1.60 14.67 44.59
C LEU A 691 0.43 15.39 45.26
N ALA A 692 -0.53 15.92 44.48
CA ALA A 692 -1.57 16.81 45.02
C ALA A 692 -2.93 16.12 45.20
N VAL A 693 -3.34 15.23 44.29
CA VAL A 693 -4.68 14.61 44.32
C VAL A 693 -4.72 13.36 45.20
N VAL A 694 -3.83 12.39 44.94
CA VAL A 694 -3.80 11.09 45.61
C VAL A 694 -2.74 11.06 46.73
N LYS A 695 -1.75 11.96 46.70
CA LYS A 695 -0.65 12.04 47.68
C LYS A 695 0.09 10.71 47.87
N ALA A 696 0.35 10.02 46.76
CA ALA A 696 0.94 8.69 46.72
C ALA A 696 2.07 8.60 45.69
N PHE A 697 2.94 9.62 45.65
CA PHE A 697 4.11 9.63 44.77
C PHE A 697 5.06 8.47 45.12
N GLY A 698 5.38 7.64 44.14
CA GLY A 698 6.21 6.46 44.31
C GLY A 698 7.44 6.45 43.40
N TRP A 699 8.26 5.41 43.55
CA TRP A 699 9.47 5.22 42.74
C TRP A 699 9.22 5.18 41.23
N ASP A 700 8.11 4.60 40.78
CA ASP A 700 7.69 4.63 39.36
C ASP A 700 7.50 6.06 38.86
N ASP A 701 6.91 6.94 39.67
CA ASP A 701 6.70 8.35 39.31
C ASP A 701 8.03 9.10 39.18
N GLY A 702 8.97 8.88 40.11
CA GLY A 702 10.31 9.49 40.05
C GLY A 702 11.13 9.02 38.85
N VAL A 703 11.09 7.72 38.54
CA VAL A 703 11.79 7.16 37.37
C VAL A 703 11.18 7.64 36.05
N MET A 704 9.85 7.83 35.97
CA MET A 704 9.19 8.39 34.78
C MET A 704 9.61 9.84 34.53
N VAL A 705 9.72 10.66 35.59
CA VAL A 705 10.24 12.04 35.46
C VAL A 705 11.68 12.03 34.95
N LEU A 706 12.51 11.11 35.44
CA LEU A 706 13.88 10.97 34.94
C LEU A 706 13.91 10.52 33.47
N ALA A 707 13.01 9.61 33.06
CA ALA A 707 12.85 9.22 31.66
C ALA A 707 12.48 10.42 30.76
N LEU A 708 11.57 11.28 31.22
CA LEU A 708 11.20 12.51 30.51
C LEU A 708 12.39 13.47 30.34
N LEU A 709 13.27 13.60 31.35
CA LEU A 709 14.45 14.46 31.25
C LEU A 709 15.43 13.98 30.16
N PHE A 710 15.67 12.66 30.08
CA PHE A 710 16.50 12.11 29.00
C PHE A 710 15.79 12.15 27.64
N TYR A 711 14.46 12.02 27.62
CA TYR A 711 13.68 12.19 26.39
C TYR A 711 13.67 13.66 25.90
N ALA A 712 13.70 14.63 26.81
CA ALA A 712 13.90 16.04 26.51
C ALA A 712 15.28 16.27 25.87
N MET A 713 16.32 15.64 26.41
CA MET A 713 17.66 15.67 25.82
C MET A 713 17.66 15.05 24.42
N PHE A 714 17.04 13.87 24.24
CA PHE A 714 16.93 13.22 22.93
C PHE A 714 16.21 14.11 21.91
N SER A 715 15.02 14.61 22.24
CA SER A 715 14.24 15.48 21.34
C SER A 715 14.94 16.80 21.05
N GLY A 716 15.62 17.37 22.05
CA GLY A 716 16.44 18.57 21.88
C GLY A 716 17.64 18.34 20.95
N CYS A 717 18.29 17.18 21.04
CA CYS A 717 19.39 16.81 20.15
C CYS A 717 18.91 16.53 18.72
N MET A 718 17.71 15.96 18.52
CA MET A 718 17.12 15.82 17.18
C MET A 718 16.83 17.17 16.54
N ILE A 719 16.26 18.12 17.31
CA ILE A 719 16.02 19.48 16.85
C ILE A 719 17.35 20.20 16.57
N GLY A 720 18.35 20.03 17.43
CA GLY A 720 19.70 20.55 17.22
C GLY A 720 20.36 19.99 15.96
N GLY A 721 20.44 18.67 15.82
CA GLY A 721 21.09 17.99 14.70
C GLY A 721 20.46 18.36 13.36
N SER A 722 19.14 18.45 13.30
CA SER A 722 18.43 18.88 12.08
C SER A 722 18.69 20.33 11.69
N LEU A 723 19.04 21.22 12.64
CA LEU A 723 19.46 22.60 12.32
C LEU A 723 20.83 22.65 11.63
N TYR A 724 21.68 21.66 11.89
CA TYR A 724 23.03 21.60 11.33
C TYR A 724 23.16 20.69 10.11
N GLY A 725 22.41 19.59 10.02
CA GLY A 725 22.47 18.72 8.84
C GLY A 725 21.71 17.38 8.89
N THR A 726 21.17 16.95 10.04
CA THR A 726 20.35 15.72 10.09
C THR A 726 19.11 15.87 9.21
N GLY A 727 18.87 14.92 8.30
CA GLY A 727 17.81 14.97 7.29
C GLY A 727 18.20 15.61 5.97
N LYS A 728 19.48 15.98 5.78
CA LYS A 728 20.02 16.51 4.51
C LYS A 728 21.12 15.61 3.96
N HIS A 729 21.25 15.55 2.64
CA HIS A 729 22.30 14.81 1.96
C HIS A 729 23.69 15.36 2.32
N LEU A 730 24.68 14.48 2.54
CA LEU A 730 26.04 14.89 2.90
C LEU A 730 26.67 15.84 1.86
N THR A 731 26.33 15.68 0.58
CA THR A 731 26.80 16.53 -0.54
C THR A 731 26.49 18.01 -0.35
N GLU A 732 25.45 18.34 0.40
CA GLU A 732 24.99 19.72 0.66
C GLU A 732 25.57 20.34 1.92
N LEU A 733 26.29 19.56 2.73
CA LEU A 733 26.75 19.96 4.05
C LEU A 733 28.23 20.31 4.08
N THR A 734 28.56 21.42 4.74
CA THR A 734 29.94 21.77 5.08
C THR A 734 30.53 20.79 6.10
N ASN A 735 31.86 20.66 6.16
CA ASN A 735 32.51 19.79 7.15
C ASN A 735 32.13 20.11 8.60
N HIS A 736 31.96 21.39 8.93
CA HIS A 736 31.48 21.78 10.26
C HIS A 736 30.06 21.27 10.53
N GLN A 737 29.15 21.43 9.57
CA GLN A 737 27.78 20.94 9.67
C GLN A 737 27.71 19.41 9.81
N ARG A 738 28.50 18.66 9.03
CA ARG A 738 28.57 17.20 9.11
C ARG A 738 29.03 16.74 10.50
N THR A 739 30.11 17.34 11.01
CA THR A 739 30.65 17.00 12.33
C THR A 739 29.67 17.33 13.44
N THR A 740 29.11 18.54 13.45
CA THR A 740 28.15 18.96 14.48
C THR A 740 26.85 18.16 14.42
N ALA A 741 26.34 17.82 13.23
CA ALA A 741 25.17 16.95 13.10
C ALA A 741 25.44 15.53 13.65
N MET A 742 26.63 14.98 13.42
CA MET A 742 27.05 13.70 14.01
C MET A 742 27.27 13.76 15.52
N GLU A 743 27.75 14.89 16.06
CA GLU A 743 27.81 15.11 17.52
C GLU A 743 26.41 15.05 18.14
N TYR A 744 25.42 15.73 17.53
CA TYR A 744 24.04 15.64 17.98
C TYR A 744 23.46 14.23 17.85
N TRP A 745 23.81 13.51 16.78
CA TRP A 745 23.38 12.12 16.57
C TRP A 745 23.91 11.20 17.69
N PHE A 746 25.17 11.37 18.09
CA PHE A 746 25.73 10.65 19.24
C PHE A 746 24.98 10.93 20.55
N TYR A 747 24.61 12.18 20.81
CA TYR A 747 23.81 12.53 21.99
C TYR A 747 22.38 12.02 21.90
N CYS A 748 21.82 11.89 20.69
CA CYS A 748 20.53 11.27 20.45
C CYS A 748 20.55 9.79 20.89
N ASP A 749 21.57 9.02 20.54
CA ASP A 749 21.67 7.60 20.95
C ASP A 749 21.67 7.44 22.47
N ILE A 750 22.46 8.28 23.16
CA ILE A 750 22.53 8.29 24.62
C ILE A 750 21.16 8.63 25.22
N GLY A 751 20.51 9.67 24.69
CA GLY A 751 19.20 10.11 25.14
C GLY A 751 18.12 9.06 24.93
N TYR A 752 18.12 8.44 23.75
CA TYR A 752 17.20 7.35 23.40
C TYR A 752 17.38 6.15 24.32
N ALA A 753 18.61 5.62 24.45
CA ALA A 753 18.88 4.45 25.27
C ALA A 753 18.44 4.66 26.73
N LEU A 754 18.85 5.78 27.34
CA LEU A 754 18.51 6.07 28.74
C LEU A 754 17.01 6.34 28.94
N ALA A 755 16.38 7.12 28.06
CA ALA A 755 14.95 7.41 28.15
C ALA A 755 14.10 6.13 27.99
N SER A 756 14.44 5.27 27.02
CA SER A 756 13.75 4.01 26.75
C SER A 756 13.89 3.03 27.93
N ILE A 757 15.11 2.85 28.47
CA ILE A 757 15.37 2.00 29.64
C ILE A 757 14.57 2.49 30.86
N LEU A 758 14.66 3.77 31.19
CA LEU A 758 14.00 4.34 32.38
C LEU A 758 12.47 4.31 32.25
N CYS A 759 11.93 4.56 31.05
CA CYS A 759 10.50 4.43 30.78
C CYS A 759 10.03 3.00 31.10
N LYS A 760 10.71 1.99 30.57
CA LYS A 760 10.36 0.57 30.77
C LYS A 760 10.53 0.12 32.22
N ILE A 761 11.52 0.62 32.95
CA ILE A 761 11.66 0.40 34.40
C ILE A 761 10.45 1.00 35.14
N SER A 762 10.07 2.24 34.85
CA SER A 762 8.93 2.88 35.50
C SER A 762 7.62 2.12 35.25
N VAL A 763 7.36 1.74 34.00
CA VAL A 763 6.18 0.94 33.62
C VAL A 763 6.18 -0.41 34.32
N SER A 764 7.33 -1.11 34.36
CA SER A 764 7.45 -2.38 35.07
C SER A 764 7.12 -2.26 36.56
N ILE A 765 7.67 -1.25 37.24
CA ILE A 765 7.37 -0.99 38.67
C ILE A 765 5.88 -0.69 38.85
N PHE A 766 5.27 0.07 37.96
CA PHE A 766 3.85 0.38 38.01
C PHE A 766 2.99 -0.89 37.86
N ILE A 767 3.25 -1.72 36.85
CA ILE A 767 2.49 -2.95 36.60
C ILE A 767 2.66 -3.94 37.76
N LEU A 768 3.89 -4.15 38.25
CA LEU A 768 4.15 -5.04 39.39
C LEU A 768 3.38 -4.65 40.65
N ARG A 769 3.09 -3.36 40.85
CA ARG A 769 2.26 -2.89 41.98
C ARG A 769 0.76 -3.17 41.78
N VAL A 770 0.31 -3.27 40.53
CA VAL A 770 -1.11 -3.49 40.20
C VAL A 770 -1.42 -4.99 40.10
N THR A 771 -0.48 -5.80 39.61
CA THR A 771 -0.65 -7.24 39.46
C THR A 771 -0.46 -7.99 40.79
N ILE A 772 -1.41 -8.86 41.12
CA ILE A 772 -1.37 -9.69 42.35
C ILE A 772 -0.91 -11.12 42.04
N ASP A 773 -1.16 -11.58 40.80
CA ASP A 773 -0.81 -12.92 40.35
C ASP A 773 0.71 -13.11 40.21
N ARG A 774 1.24 -14.20 40.77
CA ARG A 774 2.68 -14.48 40.79
C ARG A 774 3.24 -14.77 39.41
N THR A 775 2.47 -15.42 38.53
CA THR A 775 2.91 -15.72 37.17
C THR A 775 3.05 -14.43 36.38
N HIS A 776 2.07 -13.53 36.48
CA HIS A 776 2.15 -12.21 35.85
C HIS A 776 3.33 -11.38 36.37
N GLN A 777 3.59 -11.40 37.68
CA GLN A 777 4.75 -10.71 38.26
C GLN A 777 6.08 -11.27 37.75
N ILE A 778 6.22 -12.60 37.63
CA ILE A 778 7.42 -13.23 37.08
C ILE A 778 7.63 -12.83 35.62
N VAL A 779 6.57 -12.87 34.80
CA VAL A 779 6.63 -12.48 33.38
C VAL A 779 7.11 -11.04 33.23
N VAL A 780 6.53 -10.09 33.97
CA VAL A 780 6.93 -8.67 33.94
C VAL A 780 8.39 -8.48 34.35
N CYS A 781 8.84 -9.18 35.40
CA CYS A 781 10.24 -9.13 35.81
C CYS A 781 11.20 -9.70 34.76
N LEU A 782 10.80 -10.77 34.05
CA LEU A 782 11.62 -11.39 33.01
C LEU A 782 11.73 -10.47 31.79
N VAL A 783 10.61 -10.03 31.21
CA VAL A 783 10.66 -9.16 30.02
C VAL A 783 11.26 -7.79 30.33
N GLY A 784 10.97 -7.23 31.52
CA GLY A 784 11.58 -5.99 32.00
C GLY A 784 13.08 -6.13 32.25
N GLY A 785 13.54 -7.27 32.77
CA GLY A 785 14.95 -7.55 32.94
C GLY A 785 15.69 -7.66 31.60
N ILE A 786 15.11 -8.39 30.64
CA ILE A 786 15.70 -8.60 29.30
C ILE A 786 15.90 -7.27 28.58
N VAL A 787 14.86 -6.42 28.52
CA VAL A 787 14.94 -5.15 27.80
C VAL A 787 15.89 -4.14 28.47
N VAL A 788 15.96 -4.14 29.79
CA VAL A 788 16.93 -3.29 30.53
C VAL A 788 18.36 -3.75 30.28
N ILE A 789 18.62 -5.06 30.29
CA ILE A 789 19.95 -5.61 30.01
C ILE A 789 20.36 -5.30 28.57
N ALA A 790 19.49 -5.57 27.59
CA ALA A 790 19.75 -5.27 26.19
C ALA A 790 20.01 -3.78 25.95
N GLY A 791 19.21 -2.90 26.57
CA GLY A 791 19.40 -1.45 26.50
C GLY A 791 20.70 -0.98 27.15
N LEU A 792 21.10 -1.55 28.29
CA LEU A 792 22.36 -1.22 28.94
C LEU A 792 23.57 -1.68 28.11
N ILE A 793 23.49 -2.85 27.47
CA ILE A 793 24.52 -3.33 26.55
C ILE A 793 24.66 -2.37 25.36
N PHE A 794 23.53 -1.99 24.74
CA PHE A 794 23.52 -1.03 23.63
C PHE A 794 24.07 0.34 24.06
N PHE A 795 23.68 0.85 25.23
CA PHE A 795 24.21 2.09 25.79
C PHE A 795 25.74 2.06 25.97
N ILE A 796 26.28 0.99 26.56
CA ILE A 796 27.72 0.83 26.75
C ILE A 796 28.42 0.76 25.39
N MET A 797 27.83 0.02 24.44
CA MET A 797 28.35 -0.12 23.08
C MET A 797 28.49 1.23 22.39
N VAL A 798 27.46 2.09 22.44
CA VAL A 798 27.51 3.46 21.90
C VAL A 798 28.64 4.28 22.53
N LEU A 799 28.86 4.17 23.85
CA LEU A 799 29.93 4.94 24.53
C LEU A 799 31.35 4.53 24.13
N VAL A 800 31.55 3.27 23.72
CA VAL A 800 32.87 2.71 23.39
C VAL A 800 33.05 2.46 21.90
N GLN A 801 32.08 2.87 21.07
CA GLN A 801 32.04 2.51 19.65
C GLN A 801 33.20 3.04 18.81
N CYS A 802 33.94 4.06 19.25
CA CYS A 802 35.11 4.57 18.53
C CYS A 802 36.29 4.92 19.45
N HIS A 803 37.50 4.82 18.89
CA HIS A 803 38.76 5.13 19.55
C HIS A 803 39.64 6.08 18.71
N PRO A 804 39.92 7.32 19.17
CA PRO A 804 39.26 7.99 20.30
C PRO A 804 37.76 8.20 20.01
N LEU A 805 36.93 8.36 21.05
CA LEU A 805 35.47 8.54 20.88
C LEU A 805 35.13 9.70 19.94
N SER A 806 35.95 10.76 19.95
CA SER A 806 35.81 11.90 19.05
C SER A 806 35.90 11.57 17.56
N TYR A 807 36.42 10.39 17.22
CA TYR A 807 36.42 9.92 15.84
C TYR A 807 34.99 9.71 15.30
N PHE A 808 34.02 9.35 16.15
CA PHE A 808 32.62 9.11 15.74
C PHE A 808 32.01 10.30 14.97
N TRP A 809 32.21 11.52 15.46
CA TRP A 809 31.65 12.71 14.81
C TRP A 809 32.62 13.36 13.82
N ASN A 810 33.89 13.00 13.84
CA ASN A 810 34.85 13.49 12.86
C ASN A 810 34.93 12.63 11.59
N GLN A 811 34.45 11.39 11.60
CA GLN A 811 34.58 10.43 10.49
C GLN A 811 33.89 10.85 9.18
N LEU A 812 32.85 11.69 9.23
CA LEU A 812 32.15 12.19 8.04
C LEU A 812 32.74 13.52 7.48
N SER A 813 33.74 14.08 8.16
CA SER A 813 34.42 15.30 7.73
C SER A 813 35.55 14.98 6.77
N THR A 814 35.52 15.58 5.57
CA THR A 814 36.59 15.43 4.58
C THR A 814 37.87 16.18 4.95
N ALA A 815 37.82 17.02 6.00
CA ALA A 815 38.96 17.78 6.50
C ALA A 815 39.69 17.11 7.69
N TYR A 816 39.15 16.04 8.25
CA TYR A 816 39.77 15.36 9.39
C TYR A 816 40.77 14.29 8.91
N THR A 817 42.04 14.43 9.30
CA THR A 817 43.13 13.50 8.96
C THR A 817 43.77 12.83 10.19
N GLY A 818 43.12 12.88 11.35
CA GLY A 818 43.62 12.29 12.59
C GLY A 818 43.45 10.77 12.63
N PRO A 819 44.25 10.03 13.39
CA PRO A 819 44.05 8.59 13.57
C PRO A 819 42.76 8.32 14.36
N GLY A 820 42.01 7.31 13.94
CA GLY A 820 40.85 6.82 14.68
C GLY A 820 40.20 5.63 13.98
N SER A 821 39.48 4.82 14.76
CA SER A 821 38.74 3.67 14.25
C SER A 821 37.48 3.45 15.08
N CYS A 822 36.42 2.96 14.45
CA CYS A 822 35.21 2.53 15.14
C CYS A 822 35.10 1.00 15.17
N MET A 823 34.30 0.49 16.12
CA MET A 823 33.84 -0.88 16.14
C MET A 823 33.17 -1.23 14.82
N ASN A 824 33.21 -2.51 14.46
CA ASN A 824 32.57 -2.99 13.24
C ASN A 824 31.07 -2.66 13.28
N MET A 825 30.57 -2.03 12.21
CA MET A 825 29.18 -1.58 12.11
C MET A 825 28.18 -2.73 12.28
N HIS A 826 28.51 -3.96 11.87
CA HIS A 826 27.67 -5.14 12.10
C HIS A 826 27.40 -5.42 13.58
N ILE A 827 28.35 -5.09 14.46
CA ILE A 827 28.19 -5.24 15.92
C ILE A 827 27.20 -4.20 16.45
N ILE A 828 27.30 -2.96 15.96
CA ILE A 828 26.40 -1.85 16.35
C ILE A 828 24.97 -2.13 15.88
N VAL A 829 24.82 -2.51 14.61
CA VAL A 829 23.56 -2.89 13.99
C VAL A 829 22.93 -4.10 14.71
N GLY A 830 23.69 -5.16 14.96
CA GLY A 830 23.23 -6.31 15.74
C GLY A 830 22.79 -5.93 17.16
N GLY A 831 23.52 -5.03 17.82
CA GLY A 831 23.16 -4.48 19.13
C GLY A 831 21.83 -3.72 19.10
N LEU A 832 21.60 -2.91 18.07
CA LEU A 832 20.36 -2.16 17.90
C LEU A 832 19.17 -3.07 17.56
N TYR A 833 19.36 -4.13 16.77
CA TYR A 833 18.35 -5.16 16.53
C TYR A 833 17.97 -5.88 17.83
N ALA A 834 18.96 -6.30 18.63
CA ALA A 834 18.70 -6.96 19.91
C ALA A 834 17.95 -6.04 20.90
N PHE A 835 18.31 -4.76 20.95
CA PHE A 835 17.58 -3.79 21.77
C PHE A 835 16.16 -3.55 21.24
N SER A 836 15.97 -3.45 19.93
CA SER A 836 14.65 -3.27 19.31
C SER A 836 13.75 -4.49 19.52
N ALA A 837 14.24 -5.71 19.32
CA ALA A 837 13.49 -6.94 19.52
C ALA A 837 13.06 -7.12 20.98
N SER A 838 13.96 -6.87 21.94
CA SER A 838 13.63 -6.91 23.36
C SER A 838 12.64 -5.80 23.78
N SER A 839 12.70 -4.64 23.12
CA SER A 839 11.75 -3.55 23.30
C SER A 839 10.34 -3.92 22.84
N ALA A 840 10.20 -4.42 21.61
CA ALA A 840 8.92 -4.89 21.07
C ALA A 840 8.31 -6.01 21.92
N LEU A 841 9.13 -6.97 22.36
CA LEU A 841 8.70 -8.05 23.26
C LEU A 841 8.14 -7.49 24.58
N PHE A 842 8.81 -6.50 25.18
CA PHE A 842 8.33 -5.85 26.40
C PHE A 842 6.98 -5.18 26.18
N ASP A 843 6.85 -4.35 25.14
CA ASP A 843 5.64 -3.56 24.88
C ASP A 843 4.43 -4.45 24.58
N LEU A 844 4.59 -5.48 23.73
CA LEU A 844 3.54 -6.48 23.45
C LEU A 844 3.13 -7.24 24.73
N THR A 845 4.10 -7.64 25.55
CA THR A 845 3.82 -8.36 26.79
C THR A 845 3.02 -7.49 27.77
N ILE A 846 3.40 -6.23 27.95
CA ILE A 846 2.71 -5.30 28.84
C ILE A 846 1.32 -4.89 28.29
N ALA A 847 1.13 -4.89 26.97
CA ALA A 847 -0.18 -4.68 26.37
C ALA A 847 -1.13 -5.87 26.59
N ILE A 848 -0.64 -7.10 26.43
CA ILE A 848 -1.45 -8.33 26.53
C ILE A 848 -1.79 -8.68 27.97
N LEU A 849 -0.85 -8.50 28.90
CA LEU A 849 -0.98 -8.97 30.29
C LEU A 849 -2.28 -8.47 30.97
N PRO A 850 -2.70 -7.19 30.81
CA PRO A 850 -3.92 -6.70 31.43
C PRO A 850 -5.18 -7.09 30.66
N ILE A 851 -5.11 -7.44 29.37
CA ILE A 851 -6.22 -8.04 28.61
C ILE A 851 -6.59 -9.39 29.24
N LEU A 852 -5.60 -10.22 29.54
CA LEU A 852 -5.79 -11.52 30.20
C LEU A 852 -6.34 -11.35 31.63
N LEU A 853 -5.91 -10.31 32.36
CA LEU A 853 -6.42 -9.99 33.69
C LEU A 853 -7.88 -9.51 33.69
N VAL A 854 -8.27 -8.68 32.72
CA VAL A 854 -9.59 -8.02 32.70
C VAL A 854 -10.66 -8.87 32.01
N ARG A 855 -10.29 -9.82 31.14
CA ARG A 855 -11.22 -10.72 30.44
C ARG A 855 -12.14 -11.52 31.38
N LYS A 856 -11.72 -11.76 32.63
CA LYS A 856 -12.49 -12.51 33.64
C LYS A 856 -13.11 -11.62 34.73
N LEU A 857 -12.96 -10.29 34.67
CA LEU A 857 -13.42 -9.36 35.70
C LEU A 857 -14.69 -8.60 35.25
N ASN A 858 -15.78 -8.73 36.02
CA ASN A 858 -17.03 -8.00 35.83
C ASN A 858 -16.89 -6.53 36.26
N MET A 859 -16.29 -5.70 35.40
CA MET A 859 -16.13 -4.26 35.62
C MET A 859 -17.19 -3.44 34.88
N LYS A 860 -17.58 -2.29 35.46
CA LYS A 860 -18.44 -1.31 34.77
C LYS A 860 -17.78 -0.87 33.45
N ARG A 861 -18.57 -0.76 32.38
CA ARG A 861 -18.10 -0.53 31.00
C ARG A 861 -17.12 0.64 30.88
N ASP A 862 -17.35 1.75 31.58
CA ASP A 862 -16.46 2.93 31.55
C ASP A 862 -15.07 2.65 32.10
N VAL A 863 -14.97 1.76 33.09
CA VAL A 863 -13.68 1.32 33.64
C VAL A 863 -13.02 0.32 32.69
N LYS A 864 -13.80 -0.52 32.02
CA LYS A 864 -13.30 -1.47 31.02
C LYS A 864 -12.76 -0.76 29.79
N VAL A 865 -13.44 0.30 29.32
CA VAL A 865 -13.01 1.14 28.19
C VAL A 865 -11.78 1.98 28.55
N ALA A 866 -11.73 2.60 29.73
CA ALA A 866 -10.54 3.35 30.16
C ALA A 866 -9.31 2.43 30.33
N VAL A 867 -9.52 1.19 30.76
CA VAL A 867 -8.46 0.19 30.81
C VAL A 867 -8.10 -0.28 29.41
N ALA A 868 -9.05 -0.58 28.53
CA ALA A 868 -8.77 -0.95 27.13
C ALA A 868 -8.03 0.14 26.36
N GLY A 869 -8.38 1.42 26.54
CA GLY A 869 -7.68 2.56 25.93
C GLY A 869 -6.26 2.75 26.47
N LEU A 870 -6.02 2.45 27.75
CA LEU A 870 -4.66 2.42 28.29
C LEU A 870 -3.81 1.30 27.67
N LEU A 871 -4.44 0.16 27.37
CA LEU A 871 -3.78 -1.04 26.84
C LEU A 871 -3.53 -0.97 25.34
N GLY A 872 -4.46 -0.37 24.57
CA GLY A 872 -4.28 -0.14 23.14
C GLY A 872 -3.08 0.78 22.85
N MET A 873 -2.81 1.76 23.70
CA MET A 873 -1.67 2.67 23.52
C MET A 873 -0.30 1.99 23.69
N ALA A 874 -0.20 0.88 24.44
CA ALA A 874 1.04 0.11 24.53
C ALA A 874 1.32 -0.67 23.23
N CYS A 875 0.28 -1.10 22.51
CA CYS A 875 0.42 -1.69 21.17
C CYS A 875 0.95 -0.67 20.14
N VAL A 876 0.54 0.59 20.24
CA VAL A 876 1.02 1.64 19.31
C VAL A 876 2.53 1.90 19.47
N ALA A 877 3.07 1.81 20.69
CA ALA A 877 4.51 1.93 20.91
C ALA A 877 5.30 0.77 20.27
N SER A 878 4.79 -0.47 20.32
CA SER A 878 5.41 -1.61 19.64
C SER A 878 5.39 -1.50 18.11
N ILE A 879 4.34 -0.90 17.54
CA ILE A 879 4.25 -0.66 16.07
C ILE A 879 5.41 0.25 15.62
N ALA A 880 5.72 1.31 16.37
CA ALA A 880 6.86 2.18 16.07
C ALA A 880 8.21 1.43 16.02
N VAL A 881 8.38 0.40 16.86
CA VAL A 881 9.58 -0.46 16.84
C VAL A 881 9.60 -1.34 15.59
N PHE A 882 8.48 -1.95 15.22
CA PHE A 882 8.38 -2.77 14.01
C PHE A 882 8.67 -1.96 12.75
N ILE A 883 8.12 -0.73 12.65
CA ILE A 883 8.39 0.14 11.51
C ILE A 883 9.87 0.59 11.48
N ARG A 884 10.54 0.73 12.64
CA ARG A 884 11.98 1.08 12.68
C ARG A 884 12.90 -0.04 12.18
N ILE A 885 12.56 -1.30 12.45
CA ILE A 885 13.44 -2.47 12.23
C ILE A 885 13.97 -2.55 10.78
N PRO A 886 13.13 -2.39 9.73
CA PRO A 886 13.61 -2.35 8.34
C PRO A 886 14.66 -1.28 8.11
N TYR A 887 14.53 -0.09 8.70
CA TYR A 887 15.47 1.01 8.48
C TYR A 887 16.81 0.84 9.20
N ILE A 888 16.99 -0.13 10.11
CA ILE A 888 18.26 -0.28 10.85
C ILE A 888 19.45 -0.55 9.90
N HIS A 889 19.24 -1.20 8.76
CA HIS A 889 20.29 -1.41 7.76
C HIS A 889 20.81 -0.10 7.14
N THR A 890 20.06 1.00 7.21
CA THR A 890 20.52 2.29 6.65
C THR A 890 21.68 2.89 7.44
N LEU A 891 22.05 2.32 8.60
CA LEU A 891 23.28 2.64 9.32
C LEU A 891 24.56 2.34 8.50
N TYR A 892 24.49 1.47 7.49
CA TYR A 892 25.61 1.23 6.55
C TYR A 892 25.70 2.25 5.42
N ASN A 893 24.69 3.10 5.25
CA ASN A 893 24.59 3.98 4.10
C ASN A 893 25.67 5.09 4.14
N VAL A 894 26.29 5.33 3.00
CA VAL A 894 27.32 6.38 2.83
C VAL A 894 26.75 7.78 3.09
N ASP A 895 25.46 7.99 2.82
CA ASP A 895 24.71 9.22 3.12
C ASP A 895 23.96 9.15 4.44
N TYR A 896 24.74 8.87 5.48
CA TYR A 896 24.28 8.52 6.81
C TYR A 896 23.25 9.49 7.43
N LEU A 897 23.47 10.81 7.34
CA LEU A 897 22.63 11.82 7.99
C LEU A 897 21.25 11.96 7.36
N TRP A 898 21.10 11.59 6.09
CA TRP A 898 19.81 11.55 5.40
C TRP A 898 19.14 10.19 5.57
N ALA A 899 19.87 9.10 5.30
CA ALA A 899 19.33 7.74 5.27
C ALA A 899 18.90 7.20 6.64
N THR A 900 19.50 7.67 7.74
CA THR A 900 19.15 7.24 9.12
C THR A 900 18.01 8.05 9.74
N THR A 901 17.43 9.01 9.00
CA THR A 901 16.32 9.85 9.47
C THR A 901 15.10 9.05 9.97
N PRO A 902 14.65 7.99 9.27
CA PRO A 902 13.55 7.15 9.77
C PRO A 902 13.87 6.49 11.12
N ILE A 903 15.13 6.07 11.35
CA ILE A 903 15.56 5.47 12.63
C ILE A 903 15.34 6.47 13.77
N ALA A 904 15.77 7.72 13.57
CA ALA A 904 15.62 8.77 14.59
C ALA A 904 14.14 9.11 14.86
N ILE A 905 13.33 9.22 13.81
CA ILE A 905 11.88 9.50 13.89
C ILE A 905 11.16 8.42 14.70
N TRP A 906 11.29 7.15 14.30
CA TRP A 906 10.56 6.05 14.93
C TRP A 906 11.05 5.76 16.36
N SER A 907 12.33 5.97 16.65
CA SER A 907 12.86 5.89 18.02
C SER A 907 12.28 6.97 18.94
N ASN A 908 12.03 8.16 18.39
CA ASN A 908 11.39 9.26 19.12
C ASN A 908 9.91 8.96 19.39
N ILE A 909 9.19 8.45 18.38
CA ILE A 909 7.78 8.06 18.50
C ILE A 909 7.62 6.94 19.53
N GLU A 910 8.41 5.87 19.45
CA GLU A 910 8.41 4.75 20.42
C GLU A 910 8.56 5.28 21.86
N THR A 911 9.62 6.06 22.10
CA THR A 911 9.95 6.52 23.44
C THR A 911 8.91 7.53 23.97
N GLY A 912 8.44 8.43 23.11
CA GLY A 912 7.43 9.42 23.45
C GLY A 912 6.07 8.80 23.79
N LEU A 913 5.62 7.84 22.97
CA LEU A 913 4.39 7.09 23.23
C LEU A 913 4.51 6.21 24.48
N GLY A 914 5.67 5.60 24.73
CA GLY A 914 5.91 4.85 25.96
C GLY A 914 5.76 5.71 27.22
N ILE A 915 6.37 6.90 27.24
CA ILE A 915 6.26 7.84 28.37
C ILE A 915 4.84 8.36 28.52
N PHE A 916 4.17 8.68 27.41
CA PHE A 916 2.78 9.12 27.39
C PHE A 916 1.84 8.06 27.96
N ALA A 917 1.91 6.82 27.45
CA ALA A 917 1.08 5.70 27.89
C ALA A 917 1.32 5.35 29.36
N GLY A 918 2.60 5.27 29.75
CA GLY A 918 3.00 5.06 31.14
C GLY A 918 2.49 6.17 32.06
N SER A 919 2.41 7.42 31.60
CA SER A 919 1.91 8.55 32.38
C SER A 919 0.39 8.56 32.51
N MET A 920 -0.33 8.27 31.42
CA MET A 920 -1.80 8.20 31.38
C MET A 920 -2.39 7.20 32.36
N ALA A 921 -1.68 6.10 32.65
CA ALA A 921 -2.11 5.04 33.59
C ALA A 921 -2.47 5.57 34.99
N THR A 922 -1.93 6.73 35.36
CA THR A 922 -2.12 7.33 36.67
C THR A 922 -3.25 8.37 36.72
N LEU A 923 -3.82 8.78 35.59
CA LEU A 923 -4.75 9.92 35.48
C LEU A 923 -6.21 9.59 35.83
N ARG A 924 -6.53 8.31 36.09
CA ARG A 924 -7.87 7.80 36.44
C ARG A 924 -8.64 8.63 37.49
N PRO A 925 -8.04 9.16 38.57
CA PRO A 925 -8.76 9.97 39.58
C PRO A 925 -9.27 11.32 39.06
N ILE A 926 -8.59 11.92 38.07
CA ILE A 926 -9.02 13.19 37.46
C ILE A 926 -10.14 12.95 36.46
N LEU A 927 -10.08 11.87 35.69
CA LEU A 927 -11.15 11.48 34.76
C LEU A 927 -12.50 11.29 35.48
N ARG A 928 -12.49 10.91 36.76
CA ARG A 928 -13.70 10.83 37.60
C ARG A 928 -14.24 12.18 38.09
N LYS A 929 -13.42 13.24 38.13
CA LYS A 929 -13.89 14.60 38.51
C LYS A 929 -14.56 15.34 37.35
N PHE A 930 -14.21 15.00 36.11
CA PHE A 930 -14.81 15.59 34.91
C PHE A 930 -16.10 14.90 34.44
N ASN A 931 -16.54 13.83 35.14
CA ASN A 931 -17.82 13.17 34.91
C ASN A 931 -18.69 13.22 36.20
N PRO A 932 -19.46 14.30 36.46
CA PRO A 932 -20.16 14.52 37.73
C PRO A 932 -21.47 13.73 37.87
N SER A 933 -21.81 12.84 36.95
CA SER A 933 -23.06 12.07 36.99
C SER A 933 -22.92 10.81 37.86
N THR A 934 -22.79 11.02 39.18
CA THR A 934 -23.30 10.13 40.25
C THR A 934 -23.08 10.81 41.59
N ARG A 935 -23.86 11.87 41.85
CA ARG A 935 -24.02 12.44 43.19
C ARG A 935 -24.97 11.52 43.96
N GLY A 936 -24.41 10.49 44.61
CA GLY A 936 -25.14 9.70 45.59
C GLY A 936 -25.37 10.53 46.85
N ASN A 937 -26.63 10.69 47.23
CA ASN A 937 -27.09 11.45 48.40
C ASN A 937 -26.33 11.08 49.68
N GLU A 938 -25.82 12.11 50.37
CA GLU A 938 -25.66 12.10 51.82
C GLU A 938 -27.05 12.09 52.48
N TYR A 939 -27.29 11.11 53.35
CA TYR A 939 -28.14 11.29 54.53
C TYR A 939 -27.38 10.76 55.76
N THR A 940 -27.13 11.69 56.68
CA THR A 940 -26.91 11.57 58.14
C THR A 940 -27.80 10.48 58.79
N SER A 941 -27.49 9.74 59.86
CA SER A 941 -26.70 10.02 61.09
C SER A 941 -26.64 8.79 62.04
N SER A 942 -25.50 8.62 62.73
CA SER A 942 -25.29 8.19 64.15
C SER A 942 -25.49 6.72 64.61
N PRO A 943 -24.94 6.28 65.78
CA PRO A 943 -23.55 6.40 66.31
C PRO A 943 -23.00 5.15 67.07
N TRP A 944 -21.72 4.77 66.87
CA TRP A 944 -20.72 4.17 67.81
C TRP A 944 -21.06 2.89 68.67
N PRO A 945 -20.09 2.17 69.33
CA PRO A 945 -18.65 2.45 69.48
C PRO A 945 -17.64 1.28 69.27
N SER A 946 -16.40 1.68 68.97
CA SER A 946 -15.07 1.16 69.42
C SER A 946 -14.78 -0.36 69.42
N THR A 947 -13.66 -0.82 68.83
CA THR A 947 -12.37 -0.82 69.55
C THR A 947 -11.16 -1.09 68.63
N ARG A 948 -10.01 -0.56 69.08
CA ARG A 948 -8.59 -0.78 68.66
C ARG A 948 -8.27 -2.27 68.38
N ASN A 949 -7.29 -2.69 67.57
CA ASN A 949 -5.88 -2.29 67.60
C ASN A 949 -5.06 -2.87 66.41
N LYS A 950 -3.89 -2.28 66.19
CA LYS A 950 -2.80 -2.59 65.23
C LYS A 950 -2.22 -4.02 65.31
N GLN A 951 -1.79 -4.57 64.16
CA GLN A 951 -0.42 -5.05 63.82
C GLN A 951 -0.47 -5.90 62.53
N ARG A 952 0.13 -5.48 61.41
CA ARG A 952 1.47 -5.89 60.90
C ARG A 952 1.79 -7.40 61.00
N ASN A 953 1.70 -8.13 59.89
CA ASN A 953 2.86 -8.70 59.15
C ASN A 953 2.45 -9.66 58.01
N PHE A 954 3.42 -9.84 57.12
CA PHE A 954 3.46 -10.53 55.83
C PHE A 954 3.31 -12.07 55.86
N SER A 955 3.07 -12.61 54.64
CA SER A 955 3.37 -13.95 54.06
C SER A 955 2.57 -15.21 54.47
N VAL A 956 1.61 -15.63 53.60
CA VAL A 956 1.52 -16.86 52.72
C VAL A 956 2.08 -18.21 53.28
N PRO A 957 1.63 -19.47 52.93
CA PRO A 957 0.60 -20.02 51.99
C PRO A 957 -0.26 -21.26 52.44
N LEU A 958 -1.17 -21.68 51.53
CA LEU A 958 -1.54 -23.06 51.06
C LEU A 958 -2.25 -24.09 51.95
N ARG A 959 -3.42 -24.54 51.44
CA ARG A 959 -3.89 -25.94 51.16
C ARG A 959 -5.43 -25.89 51.14
N SER A 960 -6.22 -26.71 50.47
CA SER A 960 -6.12 -27.86 49.55
C SER A 960 -7.57 -28.33 49.33
N LEU A 961 -7.92 -28.87 48.15
CA LEU A 961 -8.79 -30.07 47.92
C LEU A 961 -10.08 -30.22 48.77
N ASP A 962 -11.27 -30.53 48.25
CA ASP A 962 -11.58 -31.60 47.28
C ASP A 962 -13.12 -31.69 47.04
N THR A 963 -13.54 -32.47 46.03
CA THR A 963 -14.85 -33.19 45.84
C THR A 963 -16.19 -32.42 45.82
N SER A 964 -17.27 -32.80 45.09
CA SER A 964 -17.60 -33.85 44.12
C SER A 964 -19.04 -33.60 43.57
N THR A 965 -19.32 -34.02 42.31
CA THR A 965 -20.59 -34.61 41.76
C THR A 965 -21.92 -33.80 41.85
N THR A 966 -22.84 -33.71 40.87
CA THR A 966 -23.29 -34.68 39.82
C THR A 966 -24.35 -34.03 38.88
N ARG A 967 -24.43 -34.58 37.64
CA ARG A 967 -25.59 -34.80 36.72
C ARG A 967 -26.04 -33.74 35.66
N THR A 968 -26.36 -34.29 34.49
CA THR A 968 -26.42 -33.88 33.05
C THR A 968 -27.87 -33.78 32.48
N PRO A 969 -28.15 -33.69 31.14
CA PRO A 969 -27.96 -32.67 30.04
C PRO A 969 -29.36 -32.31 29.37
N PRO A 970 -29.57 -31.84 28.10
CA PRO A 970 -28.70 -31.45 26.96
C PRO A 970 -29.07 -30.13 26.19
N SER A 971 -28.28 -29.87 25.11
CA SER A 971 -28.53 -29.11 23.85
C SER A 971 -28.45 -27.58 23.79
N GLU A 972 -27.44 -27.09 23.04
CA GLU A 972 -27.46 -26.03 22.01
C GLU A 972 -25.98 -25.76 21.62
N PHE A 973 -25.44 -26.50 20.64
CA PHE A 973 -25.20 -26.04 19.25
C PHE A 973 -24.66 -24.60 19.19
N ASP A 974 -23.33 -24.50 19.32
CA ASP A 974 -22.52 -23.33 19.04
C ASP A 974 -22.04 -23.47 17.58
N ASP A 975 -22.75 -22.83 16.64
CA ASP A 975 -22.32 -22.73 15.25
C ASP A 975 -21.20 -21.68 15.16
N ARG A 976 -19.99 -22.16 15.31
CA ARG A 976 -18.76 -21.53 14.80
C ARG A 976 -17.92 -22.60 14.11
N MET A 977 -18.22 -22.87 12.85
CA MET A 977 -17.28 -23.42 11.87
C MET A 977 -17.08 -22.35 10.79
N ALA A 978 -15.90 -22.11 10.23
CA ALA A 978 -14.51 -22.50 10.43
C ALA A 978 -13.71 -21.33 9.73
N ILE A 979 -12.39 -21.17 9.76
CA ILE A 979 -11.40 -22.08 9.19
C ILE A 979 -10.02 -21.74 9.78
N GLN A 980 -9.39 -22.79 10.28
CA GLN A 980 -7.95 -23.00 10.24
C GLN A 980 -7.76 -24.07 9.16
N GLY A 981 -6.94 -23.81 8.15
CA GLY A 981 -6.66 -24.71 7.04
C GLY A 981 -5.68 -24.06 6.05
N HIS A 982 -4.54 -24.71 5.84
CA HIS A 982 -3.48 -24.33 4.89
C HIS A 982 -3.88 -24.70 3.46
N ASP A 983 -3.74 -23.77 2.51
CA ASP A 983 -3.39 -24.02 1.10
C ASP A 983 -2.86 -22.70 0.47
N GLU A 984 -1.68 -22.74 -0.14
CA GLU A 984 -0.86 -21.59 -0.60
C GLU A 984 -1.02 -21.31 -2.12
N ARG A 985 -2.21 -20.89 -2.58
CA ARG A 985 -2.43 -20.59 -4.02
C ARG A 985 -3.20 -19.30 -4.33
N LEU A 986 -3.22 -18.33 -3.43
CA LEU A 986 -3.93 -17.07 -3.65
C LEU A 986 -3.17 -15.91 -3.01
N TYR A 987 -2.17 -15.37 -3.72
CA TYR A 987 -1.62 -14.04 -3.41
C TYR A 987 -1.23 -13.25 -4.67
N GLY A 988 -2.09 -13.27 -5.69
CA GLY A 988 -2.32 -12.13 -6.57
C GLY A 988 -3.67 -11.50 -6.19
N THR A 989 -3.67 -10.27 -5.66
CA THR A 989 -4.81 -9.32 -5.70
C THR A 989 -5.83 -9.24 -4.50
N THR A 990 -5.46 -8.42 -3.48
CA THR A 990 -6.22 -7.53 -2.49
C THR A 990 -7.59 -7.93 -1.88
N MET A 991 -7.87 -7.97 -0.55
CA MET A 991 -7.85 -6.91 0.48
C MET A 991 -7.82 -7.48 1.93
N TYR A 992 -6.93 -6.97 2.80
CA TYR A 992 -7.12 -6.92 4.25
C TYR A 992 -6.91 -5.48 4.74
N SER A 993 -7.93 -4.87 5.37
CA SER A 993 -7.72 -3.79 6.34
C SER A 993 -7.51 -4.41 7.72
N VAL A 994 -6.33 -4.98 7.94
CA VAL A 994 -5.57 -4.94 9.19
C VAL A 994 -4.12 -4.97 8.72
N GLU A 995 -3.33 -3.94 8.99
CA GLU A 995 -1.89 -3.93 8.66
C GLU A 995 -1.20 -5.11 9.36
N THR A 996 -1.11 -6.23 8.64
CA THR A 996 -0.30 -7.39 8.95
C THR A 996 0.15 -8.00 7.64
N GLY A 997 1.39 -7.71 7.27
CA GLY A 997 2.24 -8.55 6.44
C GLY A 997 3.68 -8.33 6.92
N GLU A 998 4.54 -9.32 7.05
CA GLU A 998 4.33 -10.75 7.01
C GLU A 998 5.54 -11.46 7.61
N ARG A 999 5.30 -12.76 7.81
CA ARG A 999 6.17 -13.88 8.16
C ARG A 999 7.62 -13.82 7.65
N VAL A 1000 8.49 -14.30 8.54
CA VAL A 1000 9.64 -15.15 8.19
C VAL A 1000 9.20 -16.58 8.50
N ASP A 1001 9.22 -17.48 7.52
CA ASP A 1001 9.54 -18.91 7.70
C ASP A 1001 10.48 -19.22 6.51
N MET A 1002 11.80 -19.20 6.69
CA MET A 1002 12.63 -20.28 7.25
C MET A 1002 12.67 -21.50 6.32
N ASP A 1003 13.59 -21.45 5.34
CA ASP A 1003 14.03 -22.64 4.64
C ASP A 1003 15.07 -23.40 5.50
N VAL A 1004 14.90 -24.72 5.54
CA VAL A 1004 15.72 -25.65 6.33
C VAL A 1004 16.59 -26.45 5.37
N ALA A 1005 17.91 -26.27 5.43
CA ALA A 1005 18.84 -27.40 5.46
C ALA A 1005 20.27 -26.99 5.87
N ASP A 1006 20.57 -27.37 7.11
CA ASP A 1006 21.80 -28.04 7.54
C ASP A 1006 23.15 -27.29 7.48
N GLY A 1007 23.79 -27.18 8.65
CA GLY A 1007 25.11 -26.56 8.74
C GLY A 1007 25.69 -26.26 10.12
N GLY A 1008 25.44 -27.08 11.16
CA GLY A 1008 26.26 -27.14 12.40
C GLY A 1008 26.06 -26.00 13.41
N GLU A 1009 26.23 -26.16 14.72
CA GLU A 1009 26.78 -27.22 15.55
C GLU A 1009 26.29 -27.03 17.01
N SER A 1010 26.32 -28.14 17.76
CA SER A 1010 26.68 -28.25 19.18
C SER A 1010 25.57 -28.49 20.21
N GLY A 1011 25.61 -29.70 20.80
CA GLY A 1011 25.64 -29.78 22.26
C GLY A 1011 24.71 -30.79 22.96
N GLY A 1012 25.10 -32.07 22.99
CA GLY A 1012 25.34 -32.71 24.30
C GLY A 1012 24.45 -33.87 24.76
N ARG A 1013 25.10 -35.06 24.80
CA ARG A 1013 24.86 -36.27 25.63
C ARG A 1013 23.61 -37.09 25.26
N VAL A 1014 23.70 -38.41 25.08
CA VAL A 1014 24.14 -39.42 26.06
C VAL A 1014 24.56 -40.73 25.34
N ASP A 1015 25.70 -41.27 25.80
CA ASP A 1015 26.18 -42.67 25.88
C ASP A 1015 26.66 -43.53 24.68
N GLU A 1016 27.85 -44.10 24.95
CA GLU A 1016 28.46 -45.39 24.58
C GLU A 1016 29.53 -45.51 23.46
N TYR A 1017 30.71 -45.97 23.92
CA TYR A 1017 32.01 -46.31 23.31
C TYR A 1017 31.97 -47.45 22.24
N PRO A 1018 33.12 -47.97 21.73
CA PRO A 1018 34.38 -47.39 21.20
C PRO A 1018 34.64 -47.87 19.73
N ILE A 1019 35.68 -47.41 18.99
CA ILE A 1019 36.92 -48.18 18.71
C ILE A 1019 37.82 -47.36 17.75
N LEU A 1020 39.10 -47.25 18.16
CA LEU A 1020 40.33 -46.75 17.50
C LEU A 1020 40.71 -47.53 16.19
N PRO A 1021 41.90 -47.32 15.55
CA PRO A 1021 42.76 -46.14 15.36
C PRO A 1021 43.25 -45.96 13.88
N LYS A 1022 43.94 -44.85 13.56
CA LYS A 1022 45.40 -44.80 13.27
C LYS A 1022 45.84 -43.58 12.43
N ASN A 1023 46.82 -42.86 13.02
CA ASN A 1023 48.10 -42.39 12.48
C ASN A 1023 48.12 -41.64 11.13
N GLY A 1024 48.80 -40.50 10.99
CA GLY A 1024 49.68 -39.78 11.90
C GLY A 1024 50.58 -38.81 11.13
N ASN A 1025 51.36 -38.02 11.88
CA ASN A 1025 52.68 -37.47 11.55
C ASN A 1025 52.76 -36.48 10.35
N THR A 1026 53.52 -35.38 10.32
CA THR A 1026 54.57 -34.77 11.17
C THR A 1026 54.93 -33.44 10.45
N ILE A 1027 55.00 -32.28 11.12
CA ILE A 1027 56.19 -31.60 11.69
C ILE A 1027 57.04 -30.73 10.72
N ASN A 1028 57.29 -29.48 11.18
CA ASN A 1028 58.45 -28.57 10.99
C ASN A 1028 58.65 -27.79 9.67
N ASN A 1029 59.30 -26.62 9.62
CA ASN A 1029 59.63 -25.49 10.53
C ASN A 1029 60.54 -24.53 9.71
N GLY A 1030 60.46 -23.21 9.92
CA GLY A 1030 61.65 -22.35 10.07
C GLY A 1030 62.12 -21.39 8.95
N GLY A 1031 62.14 -20.09 9.31
CA GLY A 1031 63.19 -19.06 9.06
C GLY A 1031 63.34 -18.51 7.62
N GLY A 1032 63.51 -17.22 7.31
CA GLY A 1032 63.98 -16.04 8.05
C GLY A 1032 65.09 -15.33 7.23
N GLY A 1033 64.99 -14.02 6.96
CA GLY A 1033 66.10 -13.23 6.38
C GLY A 1033 65.73 -11.92 5.66
N ASP A 1034 66.12 -10.80 6.25
CA ASP A 1034 66.06 -9.39 5.79
C ASP A 1034 66.88 -9.07 4.53
N ASN A 1035 66.46 -8.02 3.80
CA ASN A 1035 67.31 -6.91 3.30
C ASN A 1035 66.45 -5.80 2.66
N GLY A 1036 66.69 -4.54 3.05
CA GLY A 1036 65.89 -3.37 2.64
C GLY A 1036 66.45 -2.49 1.51
N ILE A 1037 65.87 -1.27 1.47
CA ILE A 1037 66.24 -0.02 0.77
C ILE A 1037 65.47 0.30 -0.54
N GLY A 1038 64.74 1.43 -0.53
CA GLY A 1038 64.64 2.32 -1.70
C GLY A 1038 63.26 2.91 -2.05
N VAL A 1039 62.89 4.04 -1.44
CA VAL A 1039 61.76 4.91 -1.83
C VAL A 1039 62.11 5.73 -3.09
N LYS A 1040 61.16 5.89 -4.03
CA LYS A 1040 61.05 7.05 -4.95
C LYS A 1040 59.63 7.20 -5.56
N PHE A 1041 58.96 8.30 -5.23
CA PHE A 1041 57.92 8.96 -6.05
C PHE A 1041 58.60 9.81 -7.15
N PRO A 1042 57.99 10.03 -8.34
CA PRO A 1042 57.00 11.12 -8.57
C PRO A 1042 55.88 10.67 -9.56
N GLY A 1043 54.78 11.37 -9.82
CA GLY A 1043 54.36 12.73 -9.51
C GLY A 1043 52.92 12.95 -10.02
N ILE A 1044 52.30 13.99 -9.47
CA ILE A 1044 50.96 14.51 -9.76
C ILE A 1044 50.95 15.15 -11.15
N ILE A 1045 49.97 14.82 -11.99
CA ILE A 1045 49.54 15.67 -13.11
C ILE A 1045 48.04 15.96 -12.96
N SER A 1046 47.77 17.25 -12.78
CA SER A 1046 46.46 17.90 -12.88
C SER A 1046 45.97 17.86 -14.32
N VAL A 1047 44.71 17.47 -14.55
CA VAL A 1047 44.01 17.76 -15.81
C VAL A 1047 42.80 18.64 -15.49
N ARG A 1048 42.88 19.89 -15.94
CA ARG A 1048 41.78 20.85 -16.00
C ARG A 1048 40.69 20.33 -16.93
N ARG A 1049 39.43 20.33 -16.49
CA ARG A 1049 38.26 20.31 -17.39
C ARG A 1049 38.19 21.67 -18.09
N GLU A 1050 38.57 21.71 -19.37
CA GLU A 1050 38.15 22.78 -20.28
C GLU A 1050 36.74 22.45 -20.78
N VAL A 1051 35.82 23.39 -20.51
CA VAL A 1051 34.46 23.40 -21.05
C VAL A 1051 34.56 23.97 -22.46
N LEU A 1052 34.39 23.13 -23.47
CA LEU A 1052 34.21 23.54 -24.87
C LEU A 1052 32.72 23.76 -25.12
N VAL A 1053 32.31 25.02 -25.09
CA VAL A 1053 31.05 25.50 -25.65
C VAL A 1053 31.24 25.57 -27.16
N THR A 1054 30.60 24.68 -27.91
CA THR A 1054 30.38 24.86 -29.35
C THR A 1054 28.94 25.26 -29.57
N THR A 1055 28.73 26.55 -29.75
CA THR A 1055 27.56 27.11 -30.43
C THR A 1055 27.80 27.05 -31.94
N SER A 1056 26.86 26.52 -32.71
CA SER A 1056 26.66 26.95 -34.09
C SER A 1056 25.18 26.97 -34.45
N THR A 1057 24.81 28.14 -34.96
CA THR A 1057 23.60 28.58 -35.67
C THR A 1057 22.95 27.58 -36.60
#